data_AF-A0A8U0U9L3-F1
#
_entry.id   AF-A0A8U0U9L3-F1
#
_cell.length_a   1.000
_cell.length_b   1.000
_cell.length_c   1.000
_cell.angle_alpha   90.00
_cell.angle_beta   90.00
_cell.angle_gamma   90.00
#
_symmetry.space_group_name_H-M   'P 1'
#
loop_
_entity.id
_entity.type
_entity.pdbx_description
1 polymer ?
#
loop_
_entity_poly.entity_id
_entity_poly.type
_entity_poly.pdbx_seq_one_letter_code
_entity_poly.pdbx_strand_id
1 'polypeptide(L)'
;MASKERLNELWILYYTKKDEGCLQQWLEAFVASFEKLVDVQSLEPRRLETYIAEVPLVPRDVLVFFSDQLSHSANHLSGGDSNNSTLHLSGGDSNNSTLHLSGGDSNNSTLHPSGGDSNNSTLHLSGGDSNNSTLHPSGGDSNNSTLQLSGGDSNNSTLHPSGGDSNNSTLHPSGGDSNNSTLHLSGGDSNNSTLHLSGGDSNNSTLQLSGGDSNNSTLHLSGGDSNNSTLQLSGGDSNNSTLQLSGGDSNNSTLHPLLLIKFFIIVCRNMENIDPEKTPGYVFETIKLLNFCLTQLKKQPADQSSLQTVIQYGLMLLESLFDPYNTWRRRLAGEEVSMVERSKYKFSPLPLPEELPALFHDSLQDSQQIPEVLTLRLVHLQGAVISGSKKNGLLSITLQSVEDLLSVLRAWCLRTSSNPKDPTLLRLTLQCLTAMVHILHSSSPAERRLEIRTVLDGYFQVLNWNRPPGLGNEQEDGQSWEEHLITLQSHMLTSVPEILQCSDRPVLQAIFLNNNCFEHILRLIQNSKLYHSKRCRSEREGVCDLTTRLLTDTEVEVDQVLEKGSDCITVHALGVLTSIMSNSPSAKEVFKERIGYSQLFDVLKSQGQPTKRLLQELMNMAVEGEHAHAHHLGISNDQPLLLLLQWLPDLAPQRDLQLLVAQWLAAVCGGSLSCRTVAVEAGLVGAVLHVLSQPQRLDRQCADGLLGMLQDMGSLCLRPAELKSLLRLLRPLHQRAL
;
A
#
# COMPACT_ATOMS: atom_id res chain seq x y z
N MET A 1 21.80 33.62 -4.30
CA MET A 1 23.28 33.62 -4.30
C MET A 1 23.82 33.26 -2.93
N ALA A 2 23.34 33.87 -1.84
CA ALA A 2 23.76 33.57 -0.46
C ALA A 2 23.62 32.11 0.02
N SER A 3 22.67 31.31 -0.49
CA SER A 3 22.52 29.89 -0.09
C SER A 3 23.58 28.97 -0.71
N LYS A 4 23.99 29.21 -1.96
CA LYS A 4 25.03 28.41 -2.65
C LYS A 4 26.42 28.68 -2.07
N GLU A 5 26.72 29.92 -1.72
CA GLU A 5 27.99 30.30 -1.08
C GLU A 5 28.12 29.63 0.30
N ARG A 6 27.06 29.67 1.12
CA ARG A 6 27.02 29.04 2.43
C ARG A 6 27.11 27.51 2.38
N LEU A 7 26.48 26.87 1.40
CA LEU A 7 26.64 25.42 1.16
C LEU A 7 28.09 25.07 0.79
N ASN A 8 28.76 25.93 0.02
CA ASN A 8 30.15 25.69 -0.39
C ASN A 8 31.11 25.88 0.79
N GLU A 9 30.90 26.89 1.64
CA GLU A 9 31.68 27.10 2.86
C GLU A 9 31.55 25.94 3.84
N LEU A 10 30.33 25.49 4.13
CA LEU A 10 30.08 24.35 5.03
C LEU A 10 30.68 23.04 4.48
N TRP A 11 30.61 22.84 3.16
CA TRP A 11 31.23 21.68 2.50
C TRP A 11 32.76 21.69 2.61
N ILE A 12 33.40 22.84 2.37
CA ILE A 12 34.85 23.02 2.52
C ILE A 12 35.28 22.82 3.97
N LEU A 13 34.51 23.33 4.94
CA LEU A 13 34.79 23.14 6.37
C LEU A 13 34.75 21.67 6.77
N TYR A 14 33.75 20.90 6.32
CA TYR A 14 33.71 19.46 6.54
C TYR A 14 34.89 18.75 5.86
N TYR A 15 35.16 19.05 4.58
CA TYR A 15 36.22 18.38 3.83
C TYR A 15 37.61 18.62 4.45
N THR A 16 37.84 19.81 5.01
CA THR A 16 39.13 20.21 5.59
C THR A 16 39.29 19.83 7.06
N LYS A 17 38.20 19.85 7.85
CA LYS A 17 38.26 19.64 9.32
C LYS A 17 37.62 18.34 9.81
N LYS A 18 36.92 17.60 8.94
CA LYS A 18 36.15 16.38 9.30
C LYS A 18 35.18 16.60 10.47
N ASP A 19 34.62 17.79 10.58
CA ASP A 19 33.68 18.18 11.62
C ASP A 19 32.25 17.70 11.29
N GLU A 20 31.72 16.77 12.09
CA GLU A 20 30.39 16.18 11.91
C GLU A 20 29.25 17.20 12.14
N GLY A 21 29.46 18.22 12.97
CA GLY A 21 28.48 19.28 13.18
C GLY A 21 28.30 20.17 11.94
N CYS A 22 29.40 20.45 11.24
CA CYS A 22 29.38 21.17 9.95
C CYS A 22 28.67 20.36 8.85
N LEU A 23 28.84 19.03 8.86
CA LEU A 23 28.18 18.14 7.91
C LEU A 23 26.65 18.09 8.13
N GLN A 24 26.21 18.04 9.38
CA GLN A 24 24.78 18.13 9.72
C GLN A 24 24.15 19.43 9.23
N GLN A 25 24.79 20.56 9.56
CA GLN A 25 24.32 21.88 9.14
C GLN A 25 24.31 22.02 7.61
N TRP A 26 25.29 21.43 6.91
CA TRP A 26 25.30 21.40 5.46
C TRP A 26 24.10 20.62 4.91
N LEU A 27 23.83 19.44 5.45
CA LEU A 27 22.75 18.58 5.00
C LEU A 27 21.37 19.23 5.24
N GLU A 28 21.17 19.84 6.40
CA GLU A 28 19.96 20.61 6.73
C GLU A 28 19.77 21.79 5.77
N ALA A 29 20.82 22.59 5.55
CA ALA A 29 20.79 23.72 4.64
C ALA A 29 20.55 23.29 3.18
N PHE A 30 21.08 22.14 2.78
CA PHE A 30 20.89 21.58 1.45
C PHE A 30 19.43 21.19 1.24
N VAL A 31 18.87 20.38 2.15
CA VAL A 31 17.47 19.94 2.06
C VAL A 31 16.52 21.14 2.09
N ALA A 32 16.75 22.13 2.96
CA ALA A 32 15.95 23.35 3.03
C ALA A 32 15.99 24.16 1.72
N SER A 33 17.14 24.18 1.02
CA SER A 33 17.28 24.90 -0.25
C SER A 33 16.46 24.31 -1.39
N PHE A 34 16.10 23.02 -1.30
CA PHE A 34 15.40 22.28 -2.35
C PHE A 34 14.07 21.67 -1.87
N GLU A 35 13.53 22.13 -0.74
CA GLU A 35 12.35 21.54 -0.10
C GLU A 35 11.12 21.47 -1.03
N LYS A 36 10.97 22.42 -1.95
CA LYS A 36 9.91 22.43 -2.99
C LYS A 36 9.93 21.20 -3.90
N LEU A 37 11.08 20.54 -4.05
CA LEU A 37 11.24 19.31 -4.83
C LEU A 37 10.78 18.06 -4.07
N VAL A 38 10.54 18.18 -2.77
CA VAL A 38 10.29 17.09 -1.81
C VAL A 38 8.87 17.19 -1.23
N ASP A 39 7.89 17.38 -2.11
CA ASP A 39 6.48 17.43 -1.72
C ASP A 39 5.89 16.01 -1.64
N VAL A 40 5.85 15.49 -0.42
CA VAL A 40 5.37 14.15 -0.11
C VAL A 40 3.85 14.03 -0.10
N GLN A 41 3.13 15.16 -0.10
CA GLN A 41 1.66 15.17 -0.07
C GLN A 41 1.07 15.14 -1.47
N SER A 42 1.77 15.72 -2.45
CA SER A 42 1.33 15.68 -3.84
C SER A 42 1.31 14.26 -4.42
N LEU A 43 0.25 13.98 -5.16
CA LEU A 43 0.03 12.76 -5.93
C LEU A 43 0.01 13.04 -7.45
N GLU A 44 0.29 14.28 -7.86
CA GLU A 44 0.19 14.74 -9.24
C GLU A 44 1.42 14.36 -10.09
N PRO A 45 1.24 14.09 -11.39
CA PRO A 45 2.35 13.79 -12.28
C PRO A 45 3.25 15.03 -12.45
N ARG A 46 4.54 14.89 -12.13
CA ARG A 46 5.57 15.93 -12.35
C ARG A 46 6.50 15.51 -13.48
N ARG A 47 6.80 16.42 -14.43
CA ARG A 47 7.71 16.12 -15.54
C ARG A 47 9.17 16.20 -15.08
N LEU A 48 10.00 15.25 -15.49
CA LEU A 48 11.43 15.22 -15.13
C LEU A 48 12.18 16.46 -15.68
N GLU A 49 11.81 16.91 -16.86
CA GLU A 49 12.43 18.02 -17.61
C GLU A 49 12.36 19.37 -16.86
N THR A 50 11.42 19.52 -15.93
CA THR A 50 11.22 20.78 -15.20
C THR A 50 12.27 21.02 -14.11
N TYR A 51 13.01 19.99 -13.69
CA TYR A 51 13.84 20.04 -12.47
C TYR A 51 15.32 19.71 -12.66
N ILE A 52 15.69 19.03 -13.76
CA ILE A 52 17.08 18.62 -14.02
C ILE A 52 18.05 19.82 -13.97
N ALA A 53 17.61 21.01 -14.42
CA ALA A 53 18.45 22.21 -14.44
C ALA A 53 18.71 22.83 -13.06
N GLU A 54 17.91 22.49 -12.03
CA GLU A 54 17.99 23.11 -10.71
C GLU A 54 18.87 22.33 -9.72
N VAL A 55 18.99 21.01 -9.90
CA VAL A 55 19.67 20.10 -8.95
C VAL A 55 21.15 19.86 -9.32
N PRO A 56 22.10 20.08 -8.39
CA PRO A 56 23.52 19.96 -8.67
C PRO A 56 23.99 18.50 -8.84
N LEU A 57 25.10 18.34 -9.56
CA LEU A 57 25.86 17.09 -9.58
C LEU A 57 26.61 16.92 -8.25
N VAL A 58 26.53 15.73 -7.65
CA VAL A 58 27.17 15.41 -6.36
C VAL A 58 28.29 14.38 -6.58
N PRO A 59 29.48 14.55 -5.97
CA PRO A 59 30.56 13.57 -6.10
C PRO A 59 30.14 12.20 -5.55
N ARG A 60 30.55 11.11 -6.23
CA ARG A 60 30.14 9.74 -5.88
C ARG A 60 30.54 9.35 -4.46
N ASP A 61 31.71 9.78 -3.98
CA ASP A 61 32.19 9.48 -2.63
C ASP A 61 31.25 10.04 -1.54
N VAL A 62 30.56 11.14 -1.83
CA VAL A 62 29.57 11.75 -0.92
C VAL A 62 28.30 10.90 -0.86
N LEU A 63 27.86 10.37 -2.01
CA LEU A 63 26.71 9.48 -2.07
C LEU A 63 26.99 8.15 -1.37
N VAL A 64 28.21 7.62 -1.50
CA VAL A 64 28.66 6.43 -0.76
C VAL A 64 28.70 6.73 0.74
N PHE A 65 29.31 7.84 1.15
CA PHE A 65 29.38 8.21 2.56
C PHE A 65 27.98 8.39 3.19
N PHE A 66 27.06 9.10 2.55
CA PHE A 66 25.69 9.23 3.06
C PHE A 66 24.90 7.93 2.99
N SER A 67 25.21 7.03 2.05
CA SER A 67 24.66 5.68 2.02
C SER A 67 25.12 4.87 3.23
N ASP A 68 26.39 4.96 3.60
CA ASP A 68 26.93 4.30 4.78
C ASP A 68 26.28 4.88 6.05
N GLN A 69 26.12 6.21 6.16
CA GLN A 69 25.42 6.84 7.28
C GLN A 69 23.94 6.40 7.40
N LEU A 70 23.25 6.20 6.27
CA LEU A 70 21.90 5.65 6.25
C LEU A 70 21.88 4.20 6.76
N SER A 71 22.89 3.40 6.38
CA SER A 71 23.04 2.03 6.88
C SER A 71 23.30 1.99 8.39
N HIS A 72 24.19 2.84 8.92
CA HIS A 72 24.43 2.93 10.36
C HIS A 72 23.17 3.34 11.13
N SER A 73 22.41 4.30 10.59
CA SER A 73 21.12 4.71 11.15
C SER A 73 20.10 3.56 11.14
N ALA A 74 20.02 2.79 10.04
CA ALA A 74 19.12 1.65 9.92
C ALA A 74 19.52 0.48 10.84
N ASN A 75 20.82 0.24 11.05
CA ASN A 75 21.33 -0.79 11.94
C ASN A 75 21.13 -0.43 13.41
N HIS A 76 21.31 0.84 13.78
CA HIS A 76 21.01 1.33 15.13
C HIS A 76 19.50 1.27 15.44
N LEU A 77 18.66 1.50 14.43
CA LEU A 77 17.20 1.32 14.57
C LEU A 77 16.80 -0.16 14.61
N SER A 78 17.49 -1.04 13.87
CA SER A 78 17.20 -2.48 13.78
C SER A 78 17.98 -3.35 14.78
N GLY A 79 18.43 -2.74 15.89
CA GLY A 79 19.23 -3.34 16.96
C GLY A 79 18.92 -4.82 17.17
N GLY A 80 19.92 -5.66 16.91
CA GLY A 80 19.84 -7.10 17.07
C GLY A 80 19.60 -7.47 18.53
N ASP A 81 18.36 -7.81 18.85
CA ASP A 81 17.95 -8.40 20.12
C ASP A 81 18.69 -9.74 20.35
N SER A 82 19.80 -9.71 21.08
CA SER A 82 20.28 -10.90 21.78
C SER A 82 19.72 -10.88 23.21
N ASN A 83 18.78 -11.77 23.48
CA ASN A 83 17.96 -11.77 24.72
C ASN A 83 18.73 -12.20 26.00
N ASN A 84 20.04 -12.42 25.93
CA ASN A 84 20.92 -12.57 27.09
C ASN A 84 22.37 -12.60 26.60
N SER A 85 23.21 -11.70 27.10
CA SER A 85 24.65 -11.70 26.81
C SER A 85 25.44 -11.86 28.10
N THR A 86 26.06 -13.03 28.28
CA THR A 86 27.13 -13.24 29.29
C THR A 86 28.46 -13.29 28.57
N LEU A 87 29.35 -12.33 28.86
CA LEU A 87 30.66 -12.23 28.23
C LEU A 87 31.77 -12.34 29.29
N HIS A 88 32.69 -13.29 29.10
CA HIS A 88 33.92 -13.46 29.89
C HIS A 88 35.13 -13.13 29.03
N LEU A 89 35.98 -12.20 29.47
CA LEU A 89 37.19 -11.77 28.75
C LEU A 89 38.34 -11.55 29.74
N SER A 90 39.50 -12.15 29.47
CA SER A 90 40.72 -12.03 30.30
C SER A 90 41.85 -11.36 29.51
N GLY A 91 42.50 -10.36 30.10
CA GLY A 91 43.72 -9.74 29.54
C GLY A 91 44.94 -10.67 29.63
N GLY A 92 45.86 -10.58 28.65
CA GLY A 92 47.11 -11.35 28.66
C GLY A 92 48.30 -10.60 29.27
N ASP A 93 49.31 -11.34 29.73
CA ASP A 93 50.51 -10.83 30.42
C ASP A 93 51.37 -9.94 29.50
N SER A 94 51.64 -8.70 29.90
CA SER A 94 52.45 -7.74 29.13
C SER A 94 53.09 -6.68 30.03
N ASN A 95 54.04 -5.88 29.51
CA ASN A 95 54.67 -4.81 30.30
C ASN A 95 53.77 -3.58 30.52
N ASN A 96 52.82 -3.32 29.62
CA ASN A 96 51.83 -2.25 29.72
C ASN A 96 50.57 -2.68 28.95
N SER A 97 49.47 -2.87 29.67
CA SER A 97 48.21 -3.36 29.12
C SER A 97 47.14 -2.28 29.24
N THR A 98 46.56 -1.87 28.11
CA THR A 98 45.38 -0.98 28.06
C THR A 98 44.26 -1.68 27.31
N LEU A 99 43.09 -1.82 27.96
CA LEU A 99 41.92 -2.47 27.37
C LEU A 99 40.70 -1.53 27.46
N HIS A 100 40.05 -1.29 26.32
CA HIS A 100 38.78 -0.55 26.22
C HIS A 100 37.67 -1.52 25.82
N LEU A 101 36.60 -1.65 26.61
CA LEU A 101 35.40 -2.40 26.22
C LEU A 101 34.14 -1.57 26.48
N SER A 102 33.20 -1.62 25.54
CA SER A 102 31.86 -1.05 25.70
C SER A 102 30.81 -2.17 25.61
N GLY A 103 29.87 -2.17 26.56
CA GLY A 103 28.69 -3.03 26.53
C GLY A 103 27.71 -2.56 25.45
N GLY A 104 27.06 -3.51 24.78
CA GLY A 104 25.94 -3.21 23.87
C GLY A 104 24.60 -3.22 24.61
N ASP A 105 23.56 -2.69 23.96
CA ASP A 105 22.23 -2.59 24.56
C ASP A 105 21.53 -3.96 24.64
N SER A 106 20.95 -4.31 25.79
CA SER A 106 20.31 -5.62 25.99
C SER A 106 19.24 -5.62 27.09
N ASN A 107 18.35 -6.62 27.12
CA ASN A 107 17.37 -6.74 28.21
C ASN A 107 18.02 -7.10 29.56
N ASN A 108 19.06 -7.93 29.55
CA ASN A 108 19.83 -8.30 30.74
C ASN A 108 21.28 -8.59 30.35
N SER A 109 22.19 -7.77 30.88
CA SER A 109 23.61 -7.79 30.54
C SER A 109 24.43 -8.19 31.78
N THR A 110 25.23 -9.25 31.68
CA THR A 110 26.22 -9.62 32.70
C THR A 110 27.63 -9.66 32.11
N LEU A 111 28.52 -8.80 32.60
CA LEU A 111 29.90 -8.70 32.12
C LEU A 111 30.92 -9.02 33.21
N HIS A 112 31.85 -9.93 32.93
CA HIS A 112 32.96 -10.31 33.83
C HIS A 112 34.34 -10.16 33.14
N PRO A 113 34.86 -8.93 32.98
CA PRO A 113 36.20 -8.70 32.45
C PRO A 113 37.26 -8.65 33.56
N SER A 114 38.43 -9.27 33.32
CA SER A 114 39.59 -9.21 34.23
C SER A 114 40.81 -8.57 33.56
N GLY A 115 41.50 -7.68 34.27
CA GLY A 115 42.82 -7.20 33.87
C GLY A 115 43.86 -8.32 33.87
N GLY A 116 44.90 -8.20 33.04
CA GLY A 116 46.05 -9.12 33.05
C GLY A 116 47.18 -8.63 33.96
N ASP A 117 48.10 -9.53 34.33
CA ASP A 117 49.24 -9.22 35.19
C ASP A 117 50.29 -8.40 34.42
N SER A 118 50.65 -7.23 34.94
CA SER A 118 51.57 -6.31 34.24
C SER A 118 52.34 -5.39 35.18
N ASN A 119 53.26 -4.56 34.66
CA ASN A 119 53.84 -3.48 35.47
C ASN A 119 52.87 -2.29 35.60
N ASN A 120 52.09 -2.00 34.55
CA ASN A 120 51.10 -0.93 34.53
C ASN A 120 49.86 -1.38 33.75
N SER A 121 48.75 -1.58 34.46
CA SER A 121 47.48 -2.07 33.91
C SER A 121 46.46 -0.94 33.89
N THR A 122 45.84 -0.67 32.75
CA THR A 122 44.72 0.28 32.61
C THR A 122 43.51 -0.38 31.95
N LEU A 123 42.35 -0.35 32.61
CA LEU A 123 41.11 -0.92 32.09
C LEU A 123 40.03 0.17 32.05
N HIS A 124 39.48 0.43 30.85
CA HIS A 124 38.36 1.35 30.63
C HIS A 124 37.13 0.56 30.19
N LEU A 125 36.03 0.66 30.95
CA LEU A 125 34.77 0.01 30.61
C LEU A 125 33.59 0.98 30.67
N SER A 126 32.69 0.87 29.70
CA SER A 126 31.35 1.48 29.76
C SER A 126 30.27 0.40 29.65
N GLY A 127 29.28 0.44 30.55
CA GLY A 127 28.08 -0.37 30.42
C GLY A 127 27.26 0.04 29.20
N GLY A 128 26.49 -0.88 28.63
CA GLY A 128 25.48 -0.58 27.61
C GLY A 128 24.11 -0.33 28.23
N ASP A 129 23.18 0.22 27.46
CA ASP A 129 21.85 0.59 27.96
C ASP A 129 20.96 -0.66 28.07
N SER A 130 20.29 -0.84 29.21
CA SER A 130 19.59 -2.11 29.47
C SER A 130 18.42 -2.01 30.45
N ASN A 131 17.63 -3.07 30.59
CA ASN A 131 16.65 -3.13 31.69
C ASN A 131 17.31 -3.49 33.02
N ASN A 132 18.25 -4.43 33.01
CA ASN A 132 19.04 -4.78 34.18
C ASN A 132 20.49 -5.02 33.76
N SER A 133 21.41 -4.21 34.28
CA SER A 133 22.84 -4.33 34.00
C SER A 133 23.58 -4.78 35.24
N THR A 134 24.39 -5.84 35.10
CA THR A 134 25.30 -6.30 36.16
C THR A 134 26.73 -6.37 35.63
N LEU A 135 27.64 -5.61 36.22
CA LEU A 135 29.07 -5.65 35.88
C LEU A 135 29.92 -6.07 37.08
N HIS A 136 30.78 -7.07 36.88
CA HIS A 136 31.74 -7.58 37.86
C HIS A 136 33.17 -7.52 37.31
N PRO A 137 33.76 -6.33 37.11
CA PRO A 137 35.13 -6.20 36.63
C PRO A 137 36.15 -6.38 37.75
N SER A 138 37.27 -7.03 37.47
CA SER A 138 38.41 -7.13 38.39
C SER A 138 39.65 -6.44 37.80
N GLY A 139 40.32 -5.61 38.60
CA GLY A 139 41.67 -5.14 38.28
C GLY A 139 42.64 -6.33 38.13
N GLY A 140 43.68 -6.17 37.31
CA GLY A 140 44.79 -7.13 37.25
C GLY A 140 45.86 -6.76 38.28
N ASP A 141 46.68 -7.73 38.69
CA ASP A 141 47.75 -7.51 39.66
C ASP A 141 48.92 -6.78 38.99
N SER A 142 49.32 -5.63 39.51
CA SER A 142 50.40 -4.82 38.91
C SER A 142 51.14 -3.94 39.90
N ASN A 143 52.20 -3.23 39.46
CA ASN A 143 52.83 -2.21 40.29
C ASN A 143 51.95 -0.95 40.38
N ASN A 144 51.31 -0.57 39.28
CA ASN A 144 50.36 0.52 39.21
C ASN A 144 49.12 0.05 38.43
N SER A 145 47.94 0.11 39.06
CA SER A 145 46.68 -0.34 38.44
C SER A 145 45.72 0.84 38.34
N THR A 146 45.16 1.07 37.15
CA THR A 146 44.11 2.07 36.93
C THR A 146 42.87 1.39 36.37
N LEU A 147 41.74 1.52 37.06
CA LEU A 147 40.44 0.99 36.62
C LEU A 147 39.44 2.14 36.51
N GLN A 148 38.98 2.42 35.28
CA GLN A 148 37.98 3.44 34.99
C GLN A 148 36.71 2.79 34.46
N LEU A 149 35.59 3.05 35.12
CA LEU A 149 34.32 2.38 34.85
C LEU A 149 33.19 3.39 34.79
N SER A 150 32.30 3.20 33.82
CA SER A 150 30.99 3.85 33.77
C SER A 150 29.88 2.82 33.69
N GLY A 151 28.90 2.90 34.59
CA GLY A 151 27.66 2.14 34.45
C GLY A 151 26.88 2.62 33.22
N GLY A 152 26.16 1.72 32.55
CA GLY A 152 25.22 2.09 31.49
C GLY A 152 23.88 2.55 32.07
N ASP A 153 23.05 3.16 31.23
CA ASP A 153 21.74 3.66 31.66
C ASP A 153 20.75 2.49 31.73
N SER A 154 20.07 2.32 32.87
CA SER A 154 19.17 1.18 33.06
C SER A 154 18.03 1.40 34.04
N ASN A 155 17.10 0.45 34.13
CA ASN A 155 16.11 0.47 35.22
C ASN A 155 16.72 0.05 36.57
N ASN A 156 17.65 -0.91 36.54
CA ASN A 156 18.36 -1.36 37.73
C ASN A 156 19.83 -1.66 37.37
N SER A 157 20.73 -0.77 37.80
CA SER A 157 22.16 -0.86 37.53
C SER A 157 22.87 -1.42 38.76
N THR A 158 23.56 -2.55 38.61
CA THR A 158 24.40 -3.15 39.66
C THR A 158 25.85 -3.21 39.20
N LEU A 159 26.75 -2.57 39.96
CA LEU A 159 28.18 -2.51 39.65
C LEU A 159 28.98 -3.03 40.86
N HIS A 160 29.77 -4.08 40.64
CA HIS A 160 30.60 -4.78 41.64
C HIS A 160 32.07 -4.85 41.22
N PRO A 161 32.82 -3.73 41.19
CA PRO A 161 34.21 -3.76 40.82
C PRO A 161 35.09 -4.15 42.01
N SER A 162 36.13 -4.93 41.73
CA SER A 162 37.19 -5.25 42.67
C SER A 162 38.52 -4.64 42.19
N GLY A 163 39.22 -3.95 43.08
CA GLY A 163 40.61 -3.56 42.83
C GLY A 163 41.50 -4.81 42.69
N GLY A 164 42.55 -4.74 41.89
CA GLY A 164 43.64 -5.72 41.91
C GLY A 164 44.65 -5.39 43.02
N ASP A 165 45.53 -6.34 43.35
CA ASP A 165 46.58 -6.13 44.35
C ASP A 165 47.73 -5.36 43.70
N SER A 166 48.11 -4.20 44.29
CA SER A 166 49.11 -3.32 43.67
C SER A 166 49.87 -2.42 44.65
N ASN A 167 50.99 -1.83 44.21
CA ASN A 167 51.65 -0.80 45.01
C ASN A 167 50.88 0.53 45.01
N ASN A 168 50.29 0.91 43.87
CA ASN A 168 49.47 2.11 43.74
C ASN A 168 48.22 1.80 42.91
N SER A 169 47.06 1.79 43.57
CA SER A 169 45.76 1.50 42.94
C SER A 169 44.97 2.79 42.77
N THR A 170 44.55 3.08 41.53
CA THR A 170 43.63 4.17 41.22
C THR A 170 42.33 3.62 40.65
N LEU A 171 41.20 3.96 41.28
CA LEU A 171 39.89 3.45 40.91
C LEU A 171 38.92 4.62 40.67
N HIS A 172 38.30 4.65 39.49
CA HIS A 172 37.31 5.66 39.08
C HIS A 172 35.98 4.99 38.64
N PRO A 173 35.12 4.55 39.56
CA PRO A 173 33.79 4.06 39.22
C PRO A 173 32.76 5.20 39.15
N SER A 174 31.97 5.21 38.08
CA SER A 174 30.70 5.96 38.03
C SER A 174 29.52 5.00 37.99
N GLY A 175 28.49 5.27 38.80
CA GLY A 175 27.17 4.68 38.59
C GLY A 175 26.60 5.16 37.26
N GLY A 176 25.80 4.32 36.58
CA GLY A 176 24.98 4.79 35.44
C GLY A 176 23.71 5.48 35.93
N ASP A 177 23.01 6.17 35.03
CA ASP A 177 21.74 6.81 35.35
C ASP A 177 20.64 5.73 35.43
N SER A 178 19.97 5.61 36.57
CA SER A 178 19.01 4.52 36.78
C SER A 178 17.91 4.82 37.80
N ASN A 179 16.82 4.05 37.76
CA ASN A 179 15.79 4.13 38.80
C ASN A 179 16.30 3.61 40.16
N ASN A 180 17.10 2.55 40.15
CA ASN A 180 17.71 1.98 41.35
C ASN A 180 19.16 1.56 41.07
N SER A 181 20.10 2.33 41.61
CA SER A 181 21.55 2.10 41.41
C SER A 181 22.14 1.44 42.66
N THR A 182 22.78 0.28 42.48
CA THR A 182 23.55 -0.39 43.54
C THR A 182 25.02 -0.46 43.16
N LEU A 183 25.88 0.12 43.99
CA LEU A 183 27.34 0.09 43.82
C LEU A 183 27.97 -0.56 45.05
N HIS A 184 28.61 -1.72 44.86
CA HIS A 184 29.37 -2.41 45.90
C HIS A 184 30.85 -2.43 45.51
N LEU A 185 31.69 -1.87 46.37
CA LEU A 185 33.11 -1.69 46.09
C LEU A 185 33.95 -2.48 47.08
N SER A 186 34.83 -3.34 46.57
CA SER A 186 35.89 -3.98 47.35
C SER A 186 37.25 -3.45 46.91
N GLY A 187 37.94 -2.74 47.81
CA GLY A 187 39.33 -2.35 47.57
C GLY A 187 40.24 -3.59 47.52
N GLY A 188 41.22 -3.58 46.61
CA GLY A 188 42.34 -4.53 46.65
C GLY A 188 43.40 -4.10 47.66
N ASP A 189 44.29 -5.01 48.04
CA ASP A 189 45.35 -4.70 49.00
C ASP A 189 46.42 -3.81 48.34
N SER A 190 46.69 -2.62 48.90
CA SER A 190 47.64 -1.68 48.27
C SER A 190 48.34 -0.71 49.21
N ASN A 191 49.54 -0.25 48.86
CA ASN A 191 50.29 0.71 49.67
C ASN A 191 49.67 2.12 49.63
N ASN A 192 49.24 2.58 48.46
CA ASN A 192 48.55 3.86 48.29
C ASN A 192 47.34 3.68 47.36
N SER A 193 46.16 4.08 47.84
CA SER A 193 44.92 3.94 47.08
C SER A 193 44.28 5.31 46.85
N THR A 194 43.95 5.60 45.59
CA THR A 194 43.16 6.79 45.23
C THR A 194 41.83 6.34 44.62
N LEU A 195 40.73 6.77 45.23
CA LEU A 195 39.38 6.41 44.82
C LEU A 195 38.59 7.67 44.48
N HIS A 196 38.11 7.75 43.24
CA HIS A 196 37.19 8.79 42.79
C HIS A 196 35.86 8.15 42.44
N LEU A 197 34.81 8.51 43.16
CA LEU A 197 33.46 8.03 42.93
C LEU A 197 32.58 9.14 42.40
N SER A 198 31.83 8.87 41.34
CA SER A 198 30.73 9.72 40.91
C SER A 198 29.42 8.94 40.95
N GLY A 199 28.44 9.45 41.69
CA GLY A 199 27.07 8.93 41.62
C GLY A 199 26.43 9.30 40.28
N GLY A 200 25.73 8.36 39.65
CA GLY A 200 24.80 8.67 38.56
C GLY A 200 23.48 9.23 39.11
N ASP A 201 22.68 9.86 38.26
CA ASP A 201 21.39 10.42 38.64
C ASP A 201 20.40 9.27 38.88
N SER A 202 19.87 9.15 40.11
CA SER A 202 19.02 8.00 40.47
C SER A 202 17.99 8.25 41.58
N ASN A 203 16.85 7.57 41.50
CA ASN A 203 15.77 7.73 42.48
C ASN A 203 16.11 7.10 43.85
N ASN A 204 16.74 5.93 43.85
CA ASN A 204 17.18 5.25 45.06
C ASN A 204 18.59 4.65 44.85
N SER A 205 19.55 5.05 45.68
CA SER A 205 20.95 4.63 45.53
C SER A 205 21.42 3.88 46.79
N THR A 206 22.02 2.71 46.60
CA THR A 206 22.71 1.99 47.69
C THR A 206 24.20 1.91 47.38
N LEU A 207 25.02 2.49 48.25
CA LEU A 207 26.48 2.47 48.16
C LEU A 207 27.06 1.70 49.34
N GLN A 208 27.77 0.61 49.05
CA GLN A 208 28.53 -0.15 50.06
C GLN A 208 30.01 -0.17 49.71
N LEU A 209 30.84 0.31 50.64
CA LEU A 209 32.30 0.28 50.52
C LEU A 209 32.86 -0.70 51.54
N SER A 210 33.67 -1.66 51.09
CA SER A 210 34.58 -2.44 51.93
C SER A 210 36.02 -2.08 51.57
N GLY A 211 36.76 -1.52 52.53
CA GLY A 211 38.17 -1.19 52.35
C GLY A 211 39.04 -2.45 52.31
N GLY A 212 39.97 -2.50 51.36
CA GLY A 212 41.14 -3.39 51.45
C GLY A 212 42.18 -2.80 52.40
N ASP A 213 43.16 -3.59 52.81
CA ASP A 213 44.21 -3.13 53.73
C ASP A 213 45.15 -2.15 52.99
N SER A 214 45.28 -0.92 53.50
CA SER A 214 46.09 0.11 52.82
C SER A 214 46.81 1.10 53.75
N ASN A 215 48.01 1.54 53.36
CA ASN A 215 48.80 2.47 54.18
C ASN A 215 48.31 3.93 54.08
N ASN A 216 47.87 4.39 52.91
CA ASN A 216 47.35 5.74 52.70
C ASN A 216 46.21 5.73 51.68
N SER A 217 45.07 6.32 52.02
CA SER A 217 43.86 6.29 51.20
C SER A 217 43.28 7.68 50.95
N THR A 218 43.04 8.02 49.69
CA THR A 218 42.39 9.29 49.29
C THR A 218 41.06 8.99 48.62
N LEU A 219 39.96 9.58 49.14
CA LEU A 219 38.60 9.36 48.65
C LEU A 219 37.98 10.66 48.16
N HIS A 220 37.62 10.72 46.89
CA HIS A 220 36.81 11.78 46.32
C HIS A 220 35.42 11.24 46.00
N LEU A 221 34.39 11.93 46.46
CA LEU A 221 33.00 11.64 46.12
C LEU A 221 32.48 12.81 45.28
N SER A 222 31.77 12.56 44.19
CA SER A 222 30.90 13.56 43.56
C SER A 222 29.49 13.01 43.55
N GLY A 223 28.55 13.80 44.06
CA GLY A 223 27.13 13.42 44.10
C GLY A 223 26.48 13.70 42.75
N GLY A 224 25.77 12.71 42.22
CA GLY A 224 24.66 12.92 41.29
C GLY A 224 23.37 13.25 42.06
N ASP A 225 22.34 13.72 41.37
CA ASP A 225 21.06 14.08 41.96
C ASP A 225 20.30 12.81 42.39
N SER A 226 20.12 12.61 43.70
CA SER A 226 19.42 11.43 44.26
C SER A 226 18.38 11.77 45.32
N ASN A 227 17.23 11.08 45.26
CA ASN A 227 16.09 11.32 46.16
C ASN A 227 16.18 10.53 47.48
N ASN A 228 16.81 9.36 47.49
CA ASN A 228 17.00 8.53 48.69
C ASN A 228 18.28 7.69 48.59
N SER A 229 19.24 7.91 49.50
CA SER A 229 20.57 7.30 49.45
C SER A 229 20.92 6.59 50.76
N THR A 230 21.33 5.32 50.67
CA THR A 230 21.87 4.55 51.79
C THR A 230 23.37 4.34 51.58
N LEU A 231 24.19 4.87 52.50
CA LEU A 231 25.64 4.71 52.49
C LEU A 231 26.07 3.79 53.64
N GLN A 232 26.82 2.73 53.32
CA GLN A 232 27.49 1.88 54.32
C GLN A 232 28.99 1.82 54.04
N LEU A 233 29.78 2.05 55.09
CA LEU A 233 31.24 2.03 55.07
C LEU A 233 31.72 0.96 56.04
N SER A 234 32.44 -0.05 55.57
CA SER A 234 33.25 -0.95 56.39
C SER A 234 34.73 -0.68 56.12
N GLY A 235 35.45 -0.25 57.16
CA GLY A 235 36.87 0.06 57.06
C GLY A 235 37.74 -1.19 57.11
N GLY A 236 38.69 -1.29 56.18
CA GLY A 236 39.92 -2.05 56.37
C GLY A 236 40.93 -1.22 57.19
N ASP A 237 41.99 -1.85 57.69
CA ASP A 237 42.98 -1.19 58.53
C ASP A 237 43.77 -0.16 57.68
N SER A 238 43.65 1.15 57.97
CA SER A 238 44.38 2.21 57.27
C SER A 238 44.90 3.31 58.18
N ASN A 239 46.06 3.90 57.83
CA ASN A 239 46.79 4.84 58.68
C ASN A 239 46.43 6.33 58.43
N ASN A 240 45.86 6.73 57.28
CA ASN A 240 45.57 8.14 56.94
C ASN A 240 44.51 8.30 55.80
N SER A 241 43.53 9.23 55.94
CA SER A 241 42.42 9.43 54.97
C SER A 241 41.92 10.90 54.80
N THR A 242 41.42 11.31 53.61
CA THR A 242 40.89 12.67 53.28
C THR A 242 39.69 12.65 52.27
N LEU A 243 38.68 13.56 52.38
CA LEU A 243 37.36 13.56 51.65
C LEU A 243 36.91 14.95 51.07
N GLN A 244 36.41 15.08 49.81
CA GLN A 244 35.79 16.32 49.19
C GLN A 244 34.72 16.09 48.06
N LEU A 245 33.79 17.05 47.77
CA LEU A 245 32.56 16.97 46.89
C LEU A 245 32.28 18.20 45.94
N SER A 246 31.90 18.00 44.64
CA SER A 246 31.23 19.00 43.70
C SER A 246 30.92 18.43 42.27
N GLY A 247 29.88 18.88 41.51
CA GLY A 247 29.44 18.29 40.21
C GLY A 247 29.00 19.21 39.02
N GLY A 248 29.22 18.73 37.77
CA GLY A 248 28.24 18.40 36.67
C GLY A 248 27.88 19.34 35.46
N ASP A 249 28.12 18.93 34.18
CA ASP A 249 27.30 19.15 32.92
C ASP A 249 27.95 18.55 31.59
N SER A 250 27.18 17.95 30.62
CA SER A 250 27.66 17.25 29.34
C SER A 250 26.66 17.12 28.11
N ASN A 251 27.10 16.72 26.86
CA ASN A 251 26.36 16.53 25.54
C ASN A 251 27.02 15.52 24.49
N ASN A 252 26.30 14.83 23.53
CA ASN A 252 26.85 14.14 22.28
C ASN A 252 25.87 13.80 21.06
N SER A 253 26.37 13.40 19.84
CA SER A 253 25.83 13.55 18.43
C SER A 253 25.60 12.30 17.48
N THR A 254 24.49 12.22 16.70
CA THR A 254 24.24 11.35 15.48
C THR A 254 23.30 12.03 14.42
N LEU A 255 23.44 11.72 13.10
CA LEU A 255 22.65 12.33 11.98
C LEU A 255 21.30 11.62 11.70
N HIS A 256 20.22 12.39 11.46
CA HIS A 256 18.84 11.85 11.40
C HIS A 256 18.45 11.19 10.05
N PRO A 257 17.96 9.93 9.99
CA PRO A 257 17.69 9.18 8.74
C PRO A 257 16.67 9.83 7.78
N LEU A 258 15.65 10.53 8.29
CA LEU A 258 14.71 11.29 7.43
C LEU A 258 15.43 12.33 6.57
N LEU A 259 16.46 12.97 7.11
CA LEU A 259 17.20 14.02 6.42
C LEU A 259 18.03 13.44 5.26
N LEU A 260 18.60 12.24 5.45
CA LEU A 260 19.29 11.48 4.41
C LEU A 260 18.34 11.06 3.28
N ILE A 261 17.14 10.56 3.59
CA ILE A 261 16.14 10.22 2.56
C ILE A 261 15.75 11.45 1.75
N LYS A 262 15.47 12.58 2.41
CA LYS A 262 15.16 13.86 1.72
C LYS A 262 16.29 14.30 0.80
N PHE A 263 17.53 14.18 1.26
CA PHE A 263 18.71 14.45 0.44
C PHE A 263 18.74 13.57 -0.82
N PHE A 264 18.57 12.24 -0.67
CA PHE A 264 18.58 11.33 -1.82
C PHE A 264 17.45 11.61 -2.80
N ILE A 265 16.24 11.96 -2.33
CA ILE A 265 15.13 12.39 -3.20
C ILE A 265 15.58 13.55 -4.09
N ILE A 266 16.16 14.59 -3.49
CA ILE A 266 16.58 15.80 -4.22
C ILE A 266 17.62 15.44 -5.26
N VAL A 267 18.69 14.73 -4.85
CA VAL A 267 19.81 14.38 -5.74
C VAL A 267 19.35 13.48 -6.89
N CYS A 268 18.46 12.53 -6.62
CA CYS A 268 17.94 11.60 -7.63
C CYS A 268 17.00 12.26 -8.65
N ARG A 269 16.48 13.47 -8.39
CA ARG A 269 15.75 14.23 -9.42
C ARG A 269 16.63 14.59 -10.62
N ASN A 270 17.94 14.72 -10.41
CA ASN A 270 18.90 14.75 -11.50
C ASN A 270 19.47 13.33 -11.71
N MET A 271 18.89 12.61 -12.66
CA MET A 271 19.28 11.22 -12.97
C MET A 271 20.74 11.06 -13.41
N GLU A 272 21.46 12.15 -13.74
CA GLU A 272 22.91 12.09 -14.00
C GLU A 272 23.73 11.77 -12.74
N ASN A 273 23.15 11.92 -11.55
CA ASN A 273 23.76 11.49 -10.29
C ASN A 273 23.66 9.97 -10.05
N ILE A 274 22.91 9.25 -10.87
CA ILE A 274 22.65 7.82 -10.69
C ILE A 274 23.42 7.03 -11.74
N ASP A 275 24.02 5.93 -11.30
CA ASP A 275 24.63 4.97 -12.21
C ASP A 275 23.55 4.09 -12.86
N PRO A 276 23.39 4.11 -14.20
CA PRO A 276 22.35 3.32 -14.86
C PRO A 276 22.64 1.82 -14.83
N GLU A 277 23.90 1.40 -14.66
CA GLU A 277 24.33 0.00 -14.73
C GLU A 277 24.30 -0.69 -13.36
N LYS A 278 24.30 0.07 -12.26
CA LYS A 278 24.37 -0.47 -10.90
C LYS A 278 23.40 0.23 -9.96
N THR A 279 22.55 -0.56 -9.29
CA THR A 279 21.69 -0.10 -8.20
C THR A 279 22.53 0.49 -7.07
N PRO A 280 22.36 1.77 -6.70
CA PRO A 280 23.13 2.40 -5.63
C PRO A 280 22.86 1.78 -4.26
N GLY A 281 23.87 1.74 -3.38
CA GLY A 281 23.77 1.13 -2.05
C GLY A 281 22.63 1.69 -1.19
N TYR A 282 22.36 2.99 -1.29
CA TYR A 282 21.31 3.65 -0.52
C TYR A 282 19.91 3.13 -0.85
N VAL A 283 19.69 2.53 -2.03
CA VAL A 283 18.39 1.93 -2.40
C VAL A 283 18.10 0.72 -1.53
N PHE A 284 19.08 -0.16 -1.37
CA PHE A 284 18.98 -1.34 -0.50
C PHE A 284 18.81 -0.95 0.97
N GLU A 285 19.58 0.03 1.44
CA GLU A 285 19.44 0.55 2.81
C GLU A 285 18.09 1.25 3.03
N THR A 286 17.54 1.91 2.01
CA THR A 286 16.17 2.46 2.05
C THR A 286 15.13 1.34 2.15
N ILE A 287 15.25 0.27 1.36
CA ILE A 287 14.31 -0.87 1.41
C ILE A 287 14.34 -1.55 2.79
N LYS A 288 15.54 -1.77 3.35
CA LYS A 288 15.69 -2.29 4.73
C LYS A 288 15.03 -1.39 5.76
N LEU A 289 15.30 -0.09 5.71
CA LEU A 289 14.71 0.88 6.62
C LEU A 289 13.18 0.88 6.50
N LEU A 290 12.64 0.87 5.28
CA LEU A 290 11.21 0.75 5.05
C LEU A 290 10.62 -0.52 5.65
N ASN A 291 11.28 -1.67 5.47
CA ASN A 291 10.81 -2.93 6.03
C ASN A 291 10.78 -2.89 7.56
N PHE A 292 11.84 -2.36 8.18
CA PHE A 292 11.90 -2.13 9.62
C PHE A 292 10.75 -1.21 10.08
N CYS A 293 10.59 -0.05 9.45
CA CYS A 293 9.55 0.92 9.80
C CYS A 293 8.13 0.32 9.64
N LEU A 294 7.85 -0.39 8.55
CA LEU A 294 6.56 -1.02 8.33
C LEU A 294 6.29 -2.13 9.35
N THR A 295 7.32 -2.92 9.70
CA THR A 295 7.21 -3.96 10.72
C THR A 295 6.93 -3.38 12.11
N GLN A 296 7.60 -2.28 12.49
CA GLN A 296 7.34 -1.60 13.76
C GLN A 296 5.93 -1.00 13.80
N LEU A 297 5.46 -0.45 12.68
CA LEU A 297 4.12 0.12 12.57
C LEU A 297 3.02 -0.92 12.76
N LYS A 298 3.23 -2.15 12.26
CA LYS A 298 2.32 -3.27 12.50
C LYS A 298 2.28 -3.72 13.97
N LYS A 299 3.39 -3.58 14.72
CA LYS A 299 3.51 -4.01 16.12
C LYS A 299 2.89 -3.00 17.11
N GLN A 300 3.01 -1.70 16.85
CA GLN A 300 2.54 -0.63 17.75
C GLN A 300 1.84 0.50 16.97
N PRO A 301 0.51 0.44 16.78
CA PRO A 301 -0.20 1.39 15.91
C PRO A 301 -0.44 2.78 16.53
N ALA A 302 -0.21 2.99 17.83
CA ALA A 302 -0.45 4.26 18.51
C ALA A 302 0.76 5.21 18.43
N ASP A 303 0.54 6.45 17.96
CA ASP A 303 1.47 7.60 17.93
C ASP A 303 2.85 7.38 17.26
N GLN A 304 2.85 6.95 15.99
CA GLN A 304 4.07 6.81 15.16
C GLN A 304 4.10 7.74 13.94
N SER A 305 3.77 9.03 14.11
CA SER A 305 3.74 10.02 13.02
C SER A 305 5.11 10.22 12.34
N SER A 306 6.20 10.15 13.11
CA SER A 306 7.58 10.23 12.60
C SER A 306 7.93 9.05 11.70
N LEU A 307 7.51 7.84 12.07
CA LEU A 307 7.77 6.61 11.30
C LEU A 307 7.00 6.60 9.99
N GLN A 308 5.72 6.99 10.02
CA GLN A 308 4.91 7.15 8.82
C GLN A 308 5.56 8.15 7.85
N THR A 309 6.12 9.24 8.38
CA THR A 309 6.83 10.24 7.57
C THR A 309 8.04 9.63 6.87
N VAL A 310 8.89 8.89 7.59
CA VAL A 310 10.04 8.18 6.99
C VAL A 310 9.60 7.22 5.88
N ILE A 311 8.52 6.46 6.12
CA ILE A 311 7.96 5.54 5.11
C ILE A 311 7.50 6.30 3.87
N GLN A 312 6.74 7.38 4.02
CA GLN A 312 6.23 8.16 2.89
C GLN A 312 7.34 8.72 2.00
N TYR A 313 8.39 9.30 2.61
CA TYR A 313 9.54 9.81 1.85
C TYR A 313 10.35 8.68 1.22
N GLY A 314 10.55 7.56 1.92
CA GLY A 314 11.27 6.40 1.36
C GLY A 314 10.53 5.80 0.16
N LEU A 315 9.21 5.66 0.22
CA LEU A 315 8.40 5.21 -0.93
C LEU A 315 8.47 6.20 -2.09
N MET A 316 8.47 7.52 -1.82
CA MET A 316 8.62 8.55 -2.86
C MET A 316 9.99 8.50 -3.54
N LEU A 317 11.06 8.24 -2.79
CA LEU A 317 12.40 8.02 -3.35
C LEU A 317 12.37 6.85 -4.33
N LEU A 318 11.85 5.69 -3.91
CA LEU A 318 11.78 4.51 -4.76
C LEU A 318 10.91 4.75 -6.00
N GLU A 319 9.77 5.44 -5.87
CA GLU A 319 8.87 5.76 -6.99
C GLU A 319 9.63 6.56 -8.06
N SER A 320 10.43 7.55 -7.64
CA SER A 320 11.23 8.38 -8.54
C SER A 320 12.36 7.62 -9.26
N LEU A 321 12.88 6.55 -8.65
CA LEU A 321 13.98 5.75 -9.22
C LEU A 321 13.47 4.70 -10.22
N PHE A 322 12.29 4.13 -9.97
CA PHE A 322 11.71 3.08 -10.79
C PHE A 322 10.71 3.59 -11.85
N ASP A 323 10.25 4.84 -11.73
CA ASP A 323 9.48 5.54 -12.77
C ASP A 323 9.89 7.03 -12.88
N PRO A 324 11.11 7.34 -13.41
CA PRO A 324 11.64 8.70 -13.43
C PRO A 324 10.77 9.73 -14.16
N TYR A 325 9.97 9.29 -15.13
CA TYR A 325 9.08 10.16 -15.92
C TYR A 325 7.64 10.15 -15.41
N ASN A 326 7.38 9.53 -14.25
CA ASN A 326 6.04 9.41 -13.67
C ASN A 326 5.01 8.85 -14.67
N THR A 327 5.42 7.89 -15.50
CA THR A 327 4.57 7.26 -16.51
C THR A 327 3.31 6.65 -15.91
N TRP A 328 3.40 6.09 -14.70
CA TRP A 328 2.27 5.59 -13.94
C TRP A 328 1.29 6.71 -13.60
N ARG A 329 1.76 7.77 -12.94
CA ARG A 329 0.93 8.92 -12.53
C ARG A 329 0.27 9.61 -13.72
N ARG A 330 1.00 9.75 -14.83
CA ARG A 330 0.50 10.33 -16.08
C ARG A 330 -0.62 9.49 -16.67
N ARG A 331 -0.46 8.16 -16.69
CA ARG A 331 -1.51 7.23 -17.09
C ARG A 331 -2.75 7.38 -16.22
N LEU A 332 -2.59 7.49 -14.91
CA LEU A 332 -3.70 7.70 -13.97
C LEU A 332 -4.45 9.02 -14.22
N ALA A 333 -3.75 10.05 -14.69
CA ALA A 333 -4.32 11.34 -15.09
C ALA A 333 -4.95 11.33 -16.49
N GLY A 334 -4.97 10.19 -17.19
CA GLY A 334 -5.51 10.06 -18.54
C GLY A 334 -4.54 10.45 -19.67
N GLU A 335 -3.26 10.68 -19.37
CA GLU A 335 -2.23 10.90 -20.39
C GLU A 335 -1.69 9.58 -20.94
N GLU A 336 -1.89 9.32 -22.23
CA GLU A 336 -1.30 8.15 -22.90
C GLU A 336 0.17 8.38 -23.25
N VAL A 337 1.07 7.69 -22.55
CA VAL A 337 2.50 7.69 -22.86
C VAL A 337 2.78 6.70 -23.98
N SER A 338 2.88 7.19 -25.21
CA SER A 338 3.15 6.36 -26.40
C SER A 338 4.51 5.65 -26.35
N MET A 339 4.65 4.51 -27.03
CA MET A 339 5.97 3.85 -27.18
C MET A 339 7.00 4.75 -27.86
N VAL A 340 6.55 5.61 -28.78
CA VAL A 340 7.42 6.57 -29.47
C VAL A 340 7.98 7.59 -28.49
N GLU A 341 7.17 8.08 -27.54
CA GLU A 341 7.65 8.95 -26.47
C GLU A 341 8.67 8.23 -25.58
N ARG A 342 8.37 7.00 -25.15
CA ARG A 342 9.27 6.18 -24.33
C ARG A 342 10.63 5.96 -24.99
N SER A 343 10.66 5.84 -26.32
CA SER A 343 11.92 5.66 -27.07
C SER A 343 12.83 6.89 -27.06
N LYS A 344 12.30 8.07 -26.70
CA LYS A 344 13.06 9.34 -26.61
C LYS A 344 13.58 9.63 -25.21
N TYR A 345 13.25 8.81 -24.21
CA TYR A 345 13.70 9.01 -22.84
C TYR A 345 15.21 8.86 -22.72
N LYS A 346 15.87 9.90 -22.20
CA LYS A 346 17.33 9.97 -22.02
C LYS A 346 17.83 8.99 -20.96
N PHE A 347 17.08 8.88 -19.87
CA PHE A 347 17.38 8.02 -18.72
C PHE A 347 16.45 6.82 -18.67
N SER A 348 16.98 5.65 -18.28
CA SER A 348 16.19 4.45 -17.99
C SER A 348 15.91 4.33 -16.49
N PRO A 349 14.80 3.68 -16.08
CA PRO A 349 14.60 3.29 -14.69
C PRO A 349 15.72 2.37 -14.18
N LEU A 350 15.93 2.40 -12.88
CA LEU A 350 16.94 1.57 -12.22
C LEU A 350 16.58 0.07 -12.31
N PRO A 351 17.56 -0.86 -12.41
CA PRO A 351 17.29 -2.29 -12.34
C PRO A 351 16.57 -2.68 -11.04
N LEU A 352 15.51 -3.49 -11.15
CA LEU A 352 14.70 -3.92 -10.01
C LEU A 352 15.51 -4.85 -9.07
N PRO A 353 15.74 -4.46 -7.80
CA PRO A 353 16.37 -5.34 -6.81
C PRO A 353 15.40 -6.42 -6.32
N GLU A 354 15.93 -7.58 -5.89
CA GLU A 354 15.12 -8.73 -5.46
C GLU A 354 14.36 -8.49 -4.15
N GLU A 355 14.86 -7.57 -3.32
CA GLU A 355 14.30 -7.20 -2.03
C GLU A 355 13.00 -6.38 -2.15
N LEU A 356 12.80 -5.69 -3.28
CA LEU A 356 11.62 -4.84 -3.46
C LEU A 356 10.33 -5.66 -3.63
N PRO A 357 10.29 -6.72 -4.47
CA PRO A 357 9.17 -7.68 -4.48
C PRO A 357 8.85 -8.27 -3.09
N ALA A 358 9.87 -8.60 -2.29
CA ALA A 358 9.67 -9.12 -0.94
C ALA A 358 9.02 -8.07 -0.03
N LEU A 359 9.47 -6.81 -0.09
CA LEU A 359 8.86 -5.70 0.65
C LEU A 359 7.36 -5.56 0.31
N PHE A 360 6.98 -5.65 -0.97
CA PHE A 360 5.57 -5.57 -1.37
C PHE A 360 4.75 -6.72 -0.77
N HIS A 361 5.26 -7.94 -0.85
CA HIS A 361 4.58 -9.10 -0.29
C HIS A 361 4.33 -8.95 1.21
N ASP A 362 5.39 -8.68 1.96
CA ASP A 362 5.31 -8.53 3.42
C ASP A 362 4.38 -7.37 3.80
N SER A 363 4.35 -6.29 3.03
CA SER A 363 3.58 -5.09 3.36
C SER A 363 2.10 -5.18 2.98
N LEU A 364 1.79 -5.75 1.81
CA LEU A 364 0.45 -5.74 1.23
C LEU A 364 -0.42 -6.91 1.71
N GLN A 365 0.17 -8.06 2.01
CA GLN A 365 -0.55 -9.24 2.50
C GLN A 365 -1.37 -8.92 3.76
N ASP A 366 -0.80 -8.17 4.71
CA ASP A 366 -1.46 -7.70 5.93
C ASP A 366 -1.83 -6.22 5.84
N SER A 367 -2.27 -5.76 4.67
CA SER A 367 -2.56 -4.34 4.44
C SER A 367 -3.55 -3.74 5.44
N GLN A 368 -4.40 -4.53 6.12
CA GLN A 368 -5.31 -4.06 7.17
C GLN A 368 -4.59 -3.46 8.39
N GLN A 369 -3.35 -3.88 8.67
CA GLN A 369 -2.57 -3.44 9.84
C GLN A 369 -1.82 -2.12 9.60
N ILE A 370 -1.81 -1.62 8.36
CA ILE A 370 -1.13 -0.36 8.00
C ILE A 370 -2.15 0.72 7.59
N PRO A 371 -1.86 2.01 7.89
CA PRO A 371 -2.69 3.14 7.47
C PRO A 371 -2.95 3.13 5.96
N GLU A 372 -4.19 3.47 5.57
CA GLU A 372 -4.62 3.44 4.17
C GLU A 372 -3.75 4.31 3.25
N VAL A 373 -3.31 5.46 3.75
CA VAL A 373 -2.41 6.37 3.02
C VAL A 373 -1.09 5.70 2.64
N LEU A 374 -0.55 4.84 3.51
CA LEU A 374 0.68 4.10 3.22
C LEU A 374 0.42 2.95 2.25
N THR A 375 -0.70 2.24 2.40
CA THR A 375 -1.13 1.22 1.42
C THR A 375 -1.28 1.83 0.02
N LEU A 376 -1.90 3.00 -0.08
CA LEU A 376 -2.06 3.76 -1.32
C LEU A 376 -0.69 4.07 -1.95
N ARG A 377 0.28 4.55 -1.15
CA ARG A 377 1.64 4.84 -1.62
C ARG A 377 2.40 3.59 -2.07
N LEU A 378 2.22 2.45 -1.37
CA LEU A 378 2.79 1.17 -1.79
C LEU A 378 2.22 0.69 -3.13
N VAL A 379 0.91 0.80 -3.32
CA VAL A 379 0.27 0.44 -4.61
C VAL A 379 0.71 1.40 -5.73
N HIS A 380 0.91 2.69 -5.42
CA HIS A 380 1.52 3.62 -6.39
C HIS A 380 2.93 3.19 -6.79
N LEU A 381 3.77 2.80 -5.83
CA LEU A 381 5.11 2.32 -6.10
C LEU A 381 5.09 1.04 -6.96
N GLN A 382 4.20 0.10 -6.67
CA GLN A 382 4.01 -1.11 -7.47
C GLN A 382 3.62 -0.76 -8.92
N GLY A 383 2.64 0.15 -9.09
CA GLY A 383 2.22 0.64 -10.40
C GLY A 383 3.31 1.39 -11.17
N ALA A 384 4.17 2.14 -10.46
CA ALA A 384 5.35 2.82 -10.99
C ALA A 384 6.40 1.82 -11.49
N VAL A 385 6.74 0.80 -10.69
CA VAL A 385 7.67 -0.27 -11.09
C VAL A 385 7.18 -1.00 -12.34
N ILE A 386 5.87 -1.30 -12.40
CA ILE A 386 5.23 -1.96 -13.53
C ILE A 386 5.28 -1.05 -14.77
N SER A 387 4.87 0.21 -14.65
CA SER A 387 4.69 1.10 -15.80
C SER A 387 5.99 1.73 -16.31
N GLY A 388 6.98 1.90 -15.44
CA GLY A 388 8.23 2.62 -15.70
C GLY A 388 9.13 1.93 -16.72
N SER A 389 9.27 0.60 -16.65
CA SER A 389 9.93 -0.17 -17.72
C SER A 389 9.32 -1.56 -17.91
N LYS A 390 9.28 -2.03 -19.17
CA LYS A 390 8.78 -3.37 -19.51
C LYS A 390 9.58 -4.47 -18.78
N LYS A 391 10.91 -4.32 -18.68
CA LYS A 391 11.79 -5.28 -17.99
C LYS A 391 11.44 -5.38 -16.51
N ASN A 392 11.41 -4.27 -15.78
CA ASN A 392 11.08 -4.29 -14.35
C ASN A 392 9.64 -4.76 -14.10
N GLY A 393 8.70 -4.34 -14.95
CA GLY A 393 7.32 -4.83 -14.88
C GLY A 393 7.23 -6.34 -14.96
N LEU A 394 7.84 -6.96 -15.97
CA LEU A 394 7.86 -8.43 -16.11
C LEU A 394 8.58 -9.14 -14.94
N LEU A 395 9.60 -8.53 -14.35
CA LEU A 395 10.27 -9.08 -13.17
C LEU A 395 9.40 -9.00 -11.92
N SER A 396 8.67 -7.89 -11.75
CA SER A 396 7.81 -7.60 -10.60
C SER A 396 6.49 -8.40 -10.62
N ILE A 397 5.98 -8.74 -11.81
CA ILE A 397 4.73 -9.51 -11.97
C ILE A 397 5.02 -10.98 -11.66
N THR A 398 4.73 -11.36 -10.42
CA THR A 398 4.78 -12.72 -9.90
C THR A 398 3.40 -13.16 -9.42
N LEU A 399 3.21 -14.47 -9.24
CA LEU A 399 1.97 -14.99 -8.62
C LEU A 399 1.69 -14.31 -7.28
N GLN A 400 2.72 -14.10 -6.47
CA GLN A 400 2.60 -13.46 -5.16
C GLN A 400 2.13 -12.01 -5.29
N SER A 401 2.76 -11.22 -6.17
CA SER A 401 2.39 -9.81 -6.38
C SER A 401 0.93 -9.61 -6.82
N VAL A 402 0.37 -10.58 -7.56
CA VAL A 402 -1.03 -10.57 -7.98
C VAL A 402 -1.93 -10.87 -6.79
N GLU A 403 -1.61 -11.91 -6.01
CA GLU A 403 -2.37 -12.22 -4.79
C GLU A 403 -2.28 -11.10 -3.75
N ASP A 404 -1.15 -10.40 -3.65
CA ASP A 404 -0.98 -9.25 -2.76
C ASP A 404 -1.98 -8.13 -3.13
N LEU A 405 -2.08 -7.76 -4.42
CA LEU A 405 -3.07 -6.77 -4.87
C LEU A 405 -4.51 -7.24 -4.69
N LEU A 406 -4.80 -8.51 -4.98
CA LEU A 406 -6.12 -9.10 -4.72
C LEU A 406 -6.44 -9.12 -3.22
N SER A 407 -5.44 -9.31 -2.35
CA SER A 407 -5.59 -9.25 -0.90
C SER A 407 -5.90 -7.83 -0.41
N VAL A 408 -5.33 -6.79 -1.05
CA VAL A 408 -5.68 -5.38 -0.78
C VAL A 408 -7.14 -5.11 -1.11
N LEU A 409 -7.64 -5.61 -2.24
CA LEU A 409 -9.07 -5.50 -2.59
C LEU A 409 -9.97 -6.18 -1.55
N ARG A 410 -9.57 -7.38 -1.11
CA ARG A 410 -10.28 -8.12 -0.06
C ARG A 410 -10.26 -7.37 1.27
N ALA A 411 -9.10 -6.83 1.65
CA ALA A 411 -8.89 -6.07 2.87
C ALA A 411 -9.68 -4.75 2.90
N TRP A 412 -9.74 -4.03 1.77
CA TRP A 412 -10.54 -2.81 1.65
C TRP A 412 -12.02 -3.08 1.96
N CYS A 413 -12.56 -4.23 1.50
CA CYS A 413 -13.93 -4.65 1.81
C CYS A 413 -14.14 -4.96 3.31
N LEU A 414 -13.14 -5.56 3.97
CA LEU A 414 -13.23 -6.00 5.37
C LEU A 414 -12.98 -4.91 6.43
N ARG A 415 -12.35 -3.79 6.09
CA ARG A 415 -12.07 -2.71 7.07
C ARG A 415 -13.37 -2.15 7.68
N THR A 416 -13.46 -2.02 8.99
CA THR A 416 -14.56 -1.33 9.66
C THR A 416 -14.18 0.13 9.86
N SER A 417 -14.78 1.06 9.11
CA SER A 417 -14.58 2.51 9.28
C SER A 417 -15.92 3.21 9.40
N SER A 418 -16.04 4.17 10.31
CA SER A 418 -17.27 4.92 10.61
C SER A 418 -17.65 5.98 9.58
N ASN A 419 -16.98 6.03 8.42
CA ASN A 419 -17.21 6.97 7.32
C ASN A 419 -17.29 6.23 5.98
N PRO A 420 -17.95 6.82 4.95
CA PRO A 420 -17.91 6.27 3.59
C PRO A 420 -16.45 6.17 3.14
N LYS A 421 -16.01 4.95 2.81
CA LYS A 421 -14.64 4.70 2.38
C LYS A 421 -14.38 5.36 1.04
N ASP A 422 -13.26 6.07 0.94
CA ASP A 422 -12.79 6.59 -0.33
C ASP A 422 -12.43 5.42 -1.27
N PRO A 423 -13.01 5.35 -2.49
CA PRO A 423 -12.70 4.30 -3.46
C PRO A 423 -11.35 4.50 -4.18
N THR A 424 -10.54 5.51 -3.81
CA THR A 424 -9.24 5.76 -4.43
C THR A 424 -8.30 4.56 -4.39
N LEU A 425 -8.14 3.91 -3.23
CA LEU A 425 -7.30 2.72 -3.10
C LEU A 425 -7.80 1.57 -3.99
N LEU A 426 -9.11 1.33 -3.98
CA LEU A 426 -9.78 0.34 -4.82
C LEU A 426 -9.51 0.58 -6.30
N ARG A 427 -9.73 1.80 -6.79
CA ARG A 427 -9.49 2.18 -8.19
C ARG A 427 -8.02 2.01 -8.58
N LEU A 428 -7.11 2.46 -7.72
CA LEU A 428 -5.67 2.40 -7.96
C LEU A 428 -5.17 0.94 -8.07
N THR A 429 -5.63 0.07 -7.16
CA THR A 429 -5.28 -1.35 -7.17
C THR A 429 -5.79 -2.05 -8.44
N LEU A 430 -7.02 -1.74 -8.89
CA LEU A 430 -7.56 -2.28 -10.13
C LEU A 430 -6.80 -1.78 -11.36
N GLN A 431 -6.43 -0.50 -11.41
CA GLN A 431 -5.59 0.05 -12.48
C GLN A 431 -4.20 -0.60 -12.51
N CYS A 432 -3.67 -0.99 -11.34
CA CYS A 432 -2.41 -1.70 -11.23
C CYS A 432 -2.53 -3.13 -11.83
N LEU A 433 -3.61 -3.86 -11.51
CA LEU A 433 -3.92 -5.15 -12.13
C LEU A 433 -4.12 -5.03 -13.65
N THR A 434 -4.82 -4.00 -14.12
CA THR A 434 -4.95 -3.69 -15.56
C THR A 434 -3.58 -3.46 -16.20
N ALA A 435 -2.68 -2.73 -15.53
CA ALA A 435 -1.31 -2.54 -16.01
C ALA A 435 -0.53 -3.86 -16.10
N MET A 436 -0.67 -4.76 -15.11
CA MET A 436 -0.07 -6.09 -15.15
C MET A 436 -0.53 -6.88 -16.37
N VAL A 437 -1.85 -6.93 -16.62
CA VAL A 437 -2.42 -7.64 -17.79
C VAL A 437 -1.90 -7.04 -19.10
N HIS A 438 -1.85 -5.72 -19.22
CA HIS A 438 -1.37 -5.05 -20.45
C HIS A 438 0.11 -5.32 -20.74
N ILE A 439 0.96 -5.37 -19.70
CA ILE A 439 2.38 -5.68 -19.87
C ILE A 439 2.57 -7.15 -20.24
N LEU A 440 1.88 -8.07 -19.56
CA LEU A 440 1.92 -9.48 -19.93
C LEU A 440 1.47 -9.67 -21.38
N HIS A 441 0.35 -9.07 -21.78
CA HIS A 441 -0.21 -9.19 -23.13
C HIS A 441 0.72 -8.66 -24.23
N SER A 442 1.31 -7.48 -24.01
CA SER A 442 2.28 -6.88 -24.96
C SER A 442 3.67 -7.54 -24.95
N SER A 443 3.89 -8.55 -24.10
CA SER A 443 5.16 -9.30 -24.02
C SER A 443 5.04 -10.65 -24.71
N SER A 444 6.16 -11.20 -25.19
CA SER A 444 6.16 -12.55 -25.77
C SER A 444 6.04 -13.63 -24.69
N PRO A 445 5.48 -14.82 -24.97
CA PRO A 445 5.34 -15.88 -23.97
C PRO A 445 6.66 -16.30 -23.29
N ALA A 446 7.79 -16.22 -24.00
CA ALA A 446 9.10 -16.55 -23.45
C ALA A 446 9.63 -15.52 -22.43
N GLU A 447 9.14 -14.28 -22.48
CA GLU A 447 9.51 -13.21 -21.55
C GLU A 447 8.63 -13.22 -20.28
N ARG A 448 7.47 -13.87 -20.34
CA ARG A 448 6.48 -13.88 -19.25
C ARG A 448 6.89 -14.89 -18.18
N ARG A 449 6.83 -14.46 -16.92
CA ARG A 449 6.96 -15.35 -15.75
C ARG A 449 5.60 -15.91 -15.31
N LEU A 450 4.52 -15.23 -15.67
CA LEU A 450 3.16 -15.54 -15.26
C LEU A 450 2.24 -15.43 -16.48
N GLU A 451 1.31 -16.36 -16.61
CA GLU A 451 0.29 -16.31 -17.66
C GLU A 451 -0.84 -15.37 -17.29
N ILE A 452 -1.40 -14.68 -18.29
CA ILE A 452 -2.53 -13.74 -18.11
C ILE A 452 -3.73 -14.46 -17.48
N ARG A 453 -3.94 -15.73 -17.84
CA ARG A 453 -4.99 -16.58 -17.31
C ARG A 453 -4.98 -16.63 -15.78
N THR A 454 -3.81 -16.77 -15.17
CA THR A 454 -3.68 -16.87 -13.70
C THR A 454 -4.10 -15.57 -13.01
N VAL A 455 -3.81 -14.42 -13.62
CA VAL A 455 -4.26 -13.11 -13.13
C VAL A 455 -5.79 -13.00 -13.19
N LEU A 456 -6.39 -13.41 -14.31
CA LEU A 456 -7.83 -13.40 -14.49
C LEU A 456 -8.55 -14.39 -13.58
N ASP A 457 -7.97 -15.58 -13.33
CA ASP A 457 -8.51 -16.57 -12.39
C ASP A 457 -8.65 -15.95 -10.99
N GLY A 458 -7.59 -15.32 -10.48
CA GLY A 458 -7.63 -14.62 -9.19
C GLY A 458 -8.62 -13.44 -9.18
N TYR A 459 -8.67 -12.67 -10.29
CA TYR A 459 -9.61 -11.56 -10.46
C TYR A 459 -11.07 -12.02 -10.37
N PHE A 460 -11.46 -13.05 -11.13
CA PHE A 460 -12.82 -13.56 -11.14
C PHE A 460 -13.20 -14.30 -9.85
N GLN A 461 -12.22 -14.85 -9.12
CA GLN A 461 -12.42 -15.37 -7.77
C GLN A 461 -12.78 -14.27 -6.77
N VAL A 462 -12.08 -13.12 -6.80
CA VAL A 462 -12.44 -11.97 -5.95
C VAL A 462 -13.77 -11.36 -6.37
N LEU A 463 -14.05 -11.27 -7.68
CA LEU A 463 -15.33 -10.75 -8.18
C LEU A 463 -16.51 -11.60 -7.68
N ASN A 464 -16.38 -12.92 -7.69
CA ASN A 464 -17.38 -13.87 -7.18
C ASN A 464 -17.19 -14.19 -5.68
N TRP A 465 -16.44 -13.37 -4.95
CA TRP A 465 -16.20 -13.60 -3.53
C TRP A 465 -17.50 -13.44 -2.76
N ASN A 466 -17.82 -14.46 -1.95
CA ASN A 466 -18.98 -14.49 -1.09
C ASN A 466 -18.55 -14.33 0.38
N ARG A 467 -19.49 -13.93 1.24
CA ARG A 467 -19.24 -13.70 2.67
C ARG A 467 -18.49 -14.89 3.31
N PRO A 468 -17.35 -14.67 3.97
CA PRO A 468 -16.70 -15.72 4.76
C PRO A 468 -17.63 -16.19 5.89
N PRO A 469 -17.78 -17.51 6.11
CA PRO A 469 -18.55 -18.02 7.25
C PRO A 469 -17.82 -17.66 8.56
N GLY A 470 -18.42 -16.81 9.40
CA GLY A 470 -17.89 -16.47 10.73
C GLY A 470 -17.87 -14.98 11.11
N LEU A 471 -18.10 -14.05 10.18
CA LEU A 471 -18.33 -12.63 10.49
C LEU A 471 -19.72 -12.47 11.14
N GLY A 472 -19.74 -12.11 12.43
CA GLY A 472 -20.83 -12.28 13.39
C GLY A 472 -22.19 -11.66 13.05
N ASN A 473 -23.21 -12.15 13.75
CA ASN A 473 -24.62 -11.76 13.66
C ASN A 473 -24.92 -10.40 14.32
N GLU A 474 -24.13 -9.36 14.05
CA GLU A 474 -24.47 -7.99 14.43
C GLU A 474 -25.09 -7.29 13.22
N GLN A 475 -26.37 -6.92 13.34
CA GLN A 475 -27.20 -6.45 12.22
C GLN A 475 -26.66 -5.19 11.52
N GLU A 476 -25.86 -4.37 12.22
CA GLU A 476 -25.30 -3.12 11.69
C GLU A 476 -24.02 -3.36 10.85
N ASP A 477 -23.09 -4.20 11.32
CA ASP A 477 -21.88 -4.58 10.57
C ASP A 477 -22.18 -5.42 9.32
N GLY A 478 -23.32 -6.13 9.33
CA GLY A 478 -23.76 -6.89 8.18
C GLY A 478 -24.13 -6.04 6.96
N GLN A 479 -24.68 -4.84 7.17
CA GLN A 479 -25.12 -3.94 6.10
C GLN A 479 -23.94 -3.18 5.48
N SER A 480 -23.01 -2.70 6.31
CA SER A 480 -21.83 -1.97 5.83
C SER A 480 -20.94 -2.85 4.95
N TRP A 481 -20.73 -4.12 5.30
CA TRP A 481 -19.97 -5.06 4.47
C TRP A 481 -20.64 -5.33 3.11
N GLU A 482 -21.97 -5.46 3.08
CA GLU A 482 -22.71 -5.67 1.83
C GLU A 482 -22.57 -4.46 0.89
N GLU A 483 -22.64 -3.24 1.42
CA GLU A 483 -22.40 -2.02 0.65
C GLU A 483 -20.95 -1.97 0.11
N HIS A 484 -19.94 -2.24 0.94
CA HIS A 484 -18.56 -2.30 0.49
C HIS A 484 -18.33 -3.38 -0.58
N LEU A 485 -18.96 -4.55 -0.44
CA LEU A 485 -18.84 -5.62 -1.45
C LEU A 485 -19.47 -5.20 -2.78
N ILE A 486 -20.64 -4.55 -2.76
CA ILE A 486 -21.27 -4.04 -3.97
C ILE A 486 -20.36 -3.00 -4.64
N THR A 487 -19.77 -2.08 -3.87
CA THR A 487 -18.83 -1.09 -4.40
C THR A 487 -17.59 -1.73 -5.02
N LEU A 488 -17.00 -2.74 -4.35
CA LEU A 488 -15.88 -3.51 -4.87
C LEU A 488 -16.25 -4.20 -6.19
N GLN A 489 -17.36 -4.94 -6.22
CA GLN A 489 -17.82 -5.66 -7.41
C GLN A 489 -18.14 -4.72 -8.57
N SER A 490 -18.77 -3.57 -8.29
CA SER A 490 -19.05 -2.54 -9.29
C SER A 490 -17.76 -2.02 -9.93
N HIS A 491 -16.77 -1.63 -9.13
CA HIS A 491 -15.48 -1.14 -9.65
C HIS A 491 -14.69 -2.23 -10.40
N MET A 492 -14.77 -3.49 -9.94
CA MET A 492 -14.17 -4.60 -10.68
C MET A 492 -14.86 -4.82 -12.03
N LEU A 493 -16.19 -4.71 -12.11
CA LEU A 493 -16.89 -4.83 -13.39
C LEU A 493 -16.53 -3.67 -14.34
N THR A 494 -16.51 -2.42 -13.85
CA THR A 494 -16.14 -1.24 -14.66
C THR A 494 -14.68 -1.28 -15.14
N SER A 495 -13.80 -2.01 -14.47
CA SER A 495 -12.40 -2.15 -14.86
C SER A 495 -12.20 -3.17 -15.99
N VAL A 496 -13.13 -4.12 -16.23
CA VAL A 496 -12.97 -5.11 -17.31
C VAL A 496 -12.90 -4.49 -18.71
N PRO A 497 -13.76 -3.50 -19.07
CA PRO A 497 -13.60 -2.74 -20.31
C PRO A 497 -12.22 -2.09 -20.44
N GLU A 498 -11.65 -1.56 -19.36
CA GLU A 498 -10.30 -0.97 -19.35
C GLU A 498 -9.22 -2.03 -19.60
N ILE A 499 -9.37 -3.24 -19.07
CA ILE A 499 -8.48 -4.39 -19.36
C ILE A 499 -8.53 -4.76 -20.84
N LEU A 500 -9.71 -4.67 -21.47
CA LEU A 500 -9.89 -4.94 -22.89
C LEU A 500 -9.41 -3.79 -23.80
N GLN A 501 -9.07 -2.62 -23.23
CA GLN A 501 -8.52 -1.49 -23.96
C GLN A 501 -7.02 -1.70 -24.22
N CYS A 502 -6.71 -2.56 -25.18
CA CYS A 502 -5.35 -2.86 -25.61
C CYS A 502 -5.22 -2.91 -27.14
N SER A 503 -3.97 -2.96 -27.63
CA SER A 503 -3.67 -2.95 -29.07
C SER A 503 -4.19 -4.19 -29.81
N ASP A 504 -4.18 -5.35 -29.16
CA ASP A 504 -4.70 -6.62 -29.70
C ASP A 504 -5.84 -7.14 -28.82
N ARG A 505 -6.96 -6.42 -28.86
CA ARG A 505 -8.19 -6.76 -28.15
C ARG A 505 -8.74 -8.15 -28.49
N PRO A 506 -8.76 -8.63 -29.76
CA PRO A 506 -9.27 -9.95 -30.09
C PRO A 506 -8.56 -11.10 -29.35
N VAL A 507 -7.23 -11.05 -29.22
CA VAL A 507 -6.49 -12.08 -28.48
C VAL A 507 -6.85 -12.06 -27.00
N LEU A 508 -6.94 -10.87 -26.40
CA LEU A 508 -7.31 -10.76 -24.98
C LEU A 508 -8.76 -11.20 -24.75
N GLN A 509 -9.69 -10.86 -25.64
CA GLN A 509 -11.06 -11.40 -25.64
C GLN A 509 -11.06 -12.92 -25.66
N ALA A 510 -10.24 -13.56 -26.52
CA ALA A 510 -10.13 -15.02 -26.54
C ALA A 510 -9.60 -15.61 -25.22
N ILE A 511 -8.67 -14.93 -24.55
CA ILE A 511 -8.19 -15.34 -23.22
C ILE A 511 -9.34 -15.27 -22.19
N PHE A 512 -10.13 -14.19 -22.19
CA PHE A 512 -11.33 -14.07 -21.34
C PHE A 512 -12.34 -15.19 -21.59
N LEU A 513 -12.61 -15.51 -22.86
CA LEU A 513 -13.51 -16.61 -23.24
C LEU A 513 -12.99 -17.97 -22.75
N ASN A 514 -11.70 -18.23 -22.89
CA ASN A 514 -11.05 -19.45 -22.40
C ASN A 514 -11.02 -19.54 -20.86
N ASN A 515 -11.22 -18.41 -20.19
CA ASN A 515 -11.30 -18.32 -18.73
C ASN A 515 -12.75 -18.39 -18.20
N ASN A 516 -13.72 -18.77 -19.04
CA ASN A 516 -15.14 -18.90 -18.66
C ASN A 516 -15.73 -17.60 -18.07
N CYS A 517 -15.31 -16.45 -18.61
CA CYS A 517 -15.74 -15.14 -18.11
C CYS A 517 -17.27 -14.99 -18.10
N PHE A 518 -17.99 -15.54 -19.08
CA PHE A 518 -19.45 -15.48 -19.15
C PHE A 518 -20.12 -16.21 -17.98
N GLU A 519 -19.63 -17.40 -17.62
CA GLU A 519 -20.10 -18.18 -16.49
C GLU A 519 -19.82 -17.45 -15.16
N HIS A 520 -18.66 -16.79 -15.04
CA HIS A 520 -18.33 -15.97 -13.88
C HIS A 520 -19.26 -14.76 -13.74
N ILE A 521 -19.57 -14.07 -14.84
CA ILE A 521 -20.47 -12.91 -14.83
C ILE A 521 -21.91 -13.33 -14.54
N LEU A 522 -22.39 -14.41 -15.17
CA LEU A 522 -23.75 -14.89 -14.94
C LEU A 522 -23.96 -15.37 -13.50
N ARG A 523 -22.97 -16.07 -12.93
CA ARG A 523 -22.98 -16.48 -11.53
C ARG A 523 -23.06 -15.28 -10.59
N LEU A 524 -22.33 -14.20 -10.89
CA LEU A 524 -22.38 -12.96 -10.12
C LEU A 524 -23.79 -12.35 -10.14
N ILE A 525 -24.43 -12.25 -11.32
CA ILE A 525 -25.81 -11.74 -11.45
C ILE A 525 -26.77 -12.59 -10.61
N GLN A 526 -26.67 -13.92 -10.70
CA GLN A 526 -27.51 -14.84 -9.92
C GLN A 526 -27.34 -14.66 -8.41
N ASN A 527 -26.10 -14.52 -7.94
CA ASN A 527 -25.80 -14.32 -6.52
C ASN A 527 -26.20 -12.94 -6.02
N SER A 528 -26.24 -11.93 -6.90
CA SER A 528 -26.57 -10.56 -6.53
C SER A 528 -27.95 -10.44 -5.87
N LYS A 529 -28.91 -11.31 -6.25
CA LYS A 529 -30.26 -11.39 -5.67
C LYS A 529 -30.28 -11.67 -4.16
N LEU A 530 -29.31 -12.43 -3.65
CA LEU A 530 -29.25 -12.81 -2.23
C LEU A 530 -28.99 -11.61 -1.32
N TYR A 531 -28.21 -10.63 -1.80
CA TYR A 531 -27.93 -9.39 -1.06
C TYR A 531 -29.17 -8.49 -0.99
N HIS A 532 -29.92 -8.39 -2.09
CA HIS A 532 -31.14 -7.57 -2.18
C HIS A 532 -32.30 -8.07 -1.30
N SER A 533 -32.44 -9.40 -1.14
CA SER A 533 -33.50 -10.00 -0.32
C SER A 533 -33.40 -9.63 1.17
N LYS A 534 -32.19 -9.38 1.68
CA LYS A 534 -31.96 -8.95 3.07
C LYS A 534 -32.21 -7.46 3.28
N ARG A 535 -31.73 -6.61 2.35
CA ARG A 535 -31.90 -5.15 2.39
C ARG A 535 -33.37 -4.71 2.36
N CYS A 536 -34.18 -5.31 1.49
CA CYS A 536 -35.60 -4.99 1.35
C CYS A 536 -36.44 -5.35 2.60
N ARG A 537 -35.90 -6.18 3.52
CA ARG A 537 -36.53 -6.47 4.81
C ARG A 537 -36.30 -5.35 5.84
N SER A 538 -35.17 -4.64 5.75
CA SER A 538 -34.79 -3.53 6.65
C SER A 538 -35.44 -2.20 6.26
N GLU A 539 -35.54 -1.89 4.96
CA GLU A 539 -36.12 -0.62 4.49
C GLU A 539 -37.65 -0.51 4.73
N ARG A 540 -38.34 -1.64 4.97
CA ARG A 540 -39.77 -1.61 5.34
C ARG A 540 -40.04 -1.12 6.77
N GLU A 541 -39.02 -1.01 7.62
CA GLU A 541 -39.15 -0.51 9.00
C GLU A 541 -38.78 0.99 9.14
N GLY A 542 -38.17 1.61 8.12
CA GLY A 542 -37.64 2.99 8.17
C GLY A 542 -38.26 4.00 7.20
N VAL A 543 -39.52 3.81 6.80
CA VAL A 543 -40.20 4.75 5.88
C VAL A 543 -40.64 6.00 6.66
N CYS A 544 -39.77 7.01 6.76
CA CYS A 544 -40.17 8.40 7.08
C CYS A 544 -39.05 9.48 7.03
N ASP A 545 -38.04 9.44 6.13
CA ASP A 545 -37.14 10.63 6.03
C ASP A 545 -36.43 10.90 4.68
N LEU A 546 -36.76 10.18 3.61
CA LEU A 546 -36.16 10.43 2.29
C LEU A 546 -36.75 11.64 1.56
N THR A 547 -37.97 12.06 1.93
CA THR A 547 -38.67 13.16 1.26
C THR A 547 -38.11 14.54 1.66
N THR A 548 -37.42 14.63 2.80
CA THR A 548 -36.88 15.89 3.34
C THR A 548 -35.54 16.30 2.71
N ARG A 549 -34.78 15.35 2.13
CA ARG A 549 -33.46 15.60 1.53
C ARG A 549 -33.46 15.91 0.03
N LEU A 550 -34.60 15.75 -0.65
CA LEU A 550 -34.71 15.90 -2.11
C LEU A 550 -34.95 17.35 -2.59
N LEU A 551 -35.01 18.33 -1.68
CA LEU A 551 -35.37 19.72 -2.04
C LEU A 551 -34.23 20.74 -1.97
N THR A 552 -33.00 20.32 -1.67
CA THR A 552 -31.83 21.19 -1.69
C THR A 552 -30.65 20.40 -2.24
N ASP A 553 -30.39 20.51 -3.54
CA ASP A 553 -29.07 20.81 -4.10
C ASP A 553 -28.93 20.35 -5.55
N THR A 554 -28.15 21.13 -6.27
CA THR A 554 -28.03 21.33 -7.72
C THR A 554 -27.53 20.14 -8.54
N GLU A 555 -27.85 20.18 -9.84
CA GLU A 555 -27.78 19.15 -10.92
C GLU A 555 -26.45 18.38 -11.15
N VAL A 556 -25.44 18.47 -10.29
CA VAL A 556 -24.13 17.80 -10.45
C VAL A 556 -24.04 16.46 -9.67
N GLU A 557 -24.92 16.20 -8.70
CA GLU A 557 -24.90 14.96 -7.90
C GLU A 557 -25.79 13.82 -8.45
N VAL A 558 -26.39 13.99 -9.62
CA VAL A 558 -27.40 13.05 -10.15
C VAL A 558 -26.79 11.69 -10.52
N ASP A 559 -25.52 11.63 -10.93
CA ASP A 559 -24.88 10.34 -11.24
C ASP A 559 -24.53 9.51 -9.99
N GLN A 560 -24.14 10.14 -8.88
CA GLN A 560 -23.78 9.44 -7.64
C GLN A 560 -25.00 8.99 -6.82
N VAL A 561 -26.12 9.71 -6.91
CA VAL A 561 -27.36 9.32 -6.21
C VAL A 561 -28.06 8.15 -6.91
N LEU A 562 -27.90 8.00 -8.22
CA LEU A 562 -28.53 6.91 -9.00
C LEU A 562 -27.75 5.57 -9.00
N GLU A 563 -26.48 5.52 -8.59
CA GLU A 563 -25.69 4.28 -8.44
C GLU A 563 -26.21 3.35 -7.32
N LYS A 564 -27.08 3.85 -6.43
CA LYS A 564 -27.68 3.10 -5.31
C LYS A 564 -28.90 2.26 -5.70
N GLY A 565 -29.05 1.90 -6.97
CA GLY A 565 -30.14 1.05 -7.47
C GLY A 565 -29.98 -0.42 -7.07
N SER A 566 -31.09 -1.13 -6.90
CA SER A 566 -31.15 -2.58 -6.60
C SER A 566 -30.65 -3.50 -7.72
N ASP A 567 -30.12 -2.94 -8.81
CA ASP A 567 -29.65 -3.66 -9.98
C ASP A 567 -28.25 -3.22 -10.44
N CYS A 568 -27.53 -2.43 -9.63
CA CYS A 568 -26.20 -1.90 -9.94
C CYS A 568 -25.24 -2.97 -10.47
N ILE A 569 -25.10 -4.11 -9.79
CA ILE A 569 -24.26 -5.23 -10.24
C ILE A 569 -24.72 -5.77 -11.59
N THR A 570 -26.02 -5.91 -11.80
CA THR A 570 -26.58 -6.48 -13.04
C THR A 570 -26.34 -5.55 -14.24
N VAL A 571 -26.50 -4.24 -14.05
CA VAL A 571 -26.24 -3.21 -15.06
C VAL A 571 -24.76 -3.25 -15.48
N HIS A 572 -23.84 -3.19 -14.51
CA HIS A 572 -22.41 -3.26 -14.80
C HIS A 572 -22.00 -4.59 -15.44
N ALA A 573 -22.59 -5.71 -15.00
CA ALA A 573 -22.34 -7.03 -15.58
C ALA A 573 -22.77 -7.11 -17.06
N LEU A 574 -23.90 -6.51 -17.44
CA LEU A 574 -24.29 -6.39 -18.84
C LEU A 574 -23.30 -5.53 -19.63
N GLY A 575 -22.83 -4.42 -19.07
CA GLY A 575 -21.79 -3.59 -19.69
C GLY A 575 -20.49 -4.37 -19.96
N VAL A 576 -20.10 -5.27 -19.04
CA VAL A 576 -18.97 -6.18 -19.23
C VAL A 576 -19.24 -7.20 -20.34
N LEU A 577 -20.41 -7.84 -20.37
CA LEU A 577 -20.78 -8.77 -21.44
C LEU A 577 -20.75 -8.09 -22.80
N THR A 578 -21.29 -6.88 -22.90
CA THR A 578 -21.23 -6.03 -24.11
C THR A 578 -19.79 -5.76 -24.51
N SER A 579 -18.94 -5.38 -23.56
CA SER A 579 -17.53 -5.08 -23.83
C SER A 579 -16.75 -6.31 -24.32
N ILE A 580 -17.00 -7.49 -23.75
CA ILE A 580 -16.36 -8.74 -24.19
C ILE A 580 -16.83 -9.13 -25.59
N MET A 581 -18.13 -8.97 -25.90
CA MET A 581 -18.70 -9.33 -27.21
C MET A 581 -18.48 -8.27 -28.30
N SER A 582 -18.16 -7.03 -27.92
CA SER A 582 -18.07 -5.93 -28.87
C SER A 582 -17.04 -6.19 -29.95
N ASN A 583 -17.44 -5.94 -31.20
CA ASN A 583 -16.71 -6.18 -32.43
C ASN A 583 -16.15 -7.61 -32.57
N SER A 584 -16.75 -8.59 -31.89
CA SER A 584 -16.30 -9.98 -31.88
C SER A 584 -17.43 -10.96 -32.21
N PRO A 585 -17.61 -11.34 -33.49
CA PRO A 585 -18.59 -12.35 -33.88
C PRO A 585 -18.38 -13.69 -33.18
N SER A 586 -17.12 -14.11 -32.99
CA SER A 586 -16.78 -15.35 -32.29
C SER A 586 -17.21 -15.33 -30.83
N ALA A 587 -17.06 -14.20 -30.12
CA ALA A 587 -17.52 -14.09 -28.74
C ALA A 587 -19.04 -14.21 -28.61
N LYS A 588 -19.79 -13.64 -29.57
CA LYS A 588 -21.26 -13.74 -29.62
C LYS A 588 -21.74 -15.17 -29.86
N GLU A 589 -21.11 -15.89 -30.78
CA GLU A 589 -21.43 -17.30 -31.02
C GLU A 589 -21.09 -18.17 -29.81
N VAL A 590 -19.92 -17.97 -29.19
CA VAL A 590 -19.56 -18.69 -27.94
C VAL A 590 -20.57 -18.39 -26.83
N PHE A 591 -21.00 -17.13 -26.67
CA PHE A 591 -22.02 -16.76 -25.70
C PHE A 591 -23.34 -17.49 -25.99
N LYS A 592 -23.76 -17.50 -27.26
CA LYS A 592 -24.99 -18.15 -27.73
C LYS A 592 -24.98 -19.65 -27.52
N GLU A 593 -23.85 -20.31 -27.76
CA GLU A 593 -23.70 -21.78 -27.60
C GLU A 593 -23.55 -22.21 -26.14
N ARG A 594 -22.78 -21.48 -25.33
CA ARG A 594 -22.47 -21.89 -23.94
C ARG A 594 -23.52 -21.46 -22.92
N ILE A 595 -24.05 -20.25 -23.05
CA ILE A 595 -25.02 -19.66 -22.12
C ILE A 595 -26.38 -19.54 -22.80
N GLY A 596 -26.42 -18.84 -23.93
CA GLY A 596 -27.65 -18.52 -24.65
C GLY A 596 -28.40 -17.31 -24.07
N TYR A 597 -28.97 -16.51 -24.96
CA TYR A 597 -29.72 -15.30 -24.59
C TYR A 597 -31.01 -15.60 -23.80
N SER A 598 -31.59 -16.79 -23.98
CA SER A 598 -32.74 -17.25 -23.19
C SER A 598 -32.37 -17.42 -21.71
N GLN A 599 -31.24 -18.06 -21.43
CA GLN A 599 -30.77 -18.23 -20.05
C GLN A 599 -30.43 -16.88 -19.42
N LEU A 600 -29.78 -15.98 -20.16
CA LEU A 600 -29.54 -14.61 -19.71
C LEU A 600 -30.86 -13.93 -19.33
N PHE A 601 -31.86 -14.01 -20.20
CA PHE A 601 -33.17 -13.40 -19.97
C PHE A 601 -33.89 -13.97 -18.74
N ASP A 602 -33.84 -15.29 -18.53
CA ASP A 602 -34.41 -15.94 -17.34
C ASP A 602 -33.71 -15.46 -16.07
N VAL A 603 -32.37 -15.33 -16.11
CA VAL A 603 -31.58 -14.81 -14.99
C VAL A 603 -31.92 -13.35 -14.70
N LEU A 604 -32.04 -12.49 -15.73
CA LEU A 604 -32.43 -11.09 -15.58
C LEU A 604 -33.85 -10.96 -15.02
N LYS A 605 -34.82 -11.72 -15.55
CA LYS A 605 -36.19 -11.78 -15.02
C LYS A 605 -36.25 -12.24 -13.58
N SER A 606 -35.35 -13.15 -13.19
CA SER A 606 -35.29 -13.61 -11.80
C SER A 606 -34.89 -12.50 -10.81
N GLN A 607 -34.25 -11.41 -11.27
CA GLN A 607 -33.84 -10.28 -10.42
C GLN A 607 -35.01 -9.36 -10.02
N GLY A 608 -36.11 -9.35 -10.79
CA GLY A 608 -37.29 -8.51 -10.51
C GLY A 608 -37.74 -7.71 -11.72
N GLN A 609 -38.45 -6.61 -11.48
CA GLN A 609 -38.83 -5.67 -12.55
C GLN A 609 -37.56 -4.93 -13.05
N PRO A 610 -37.40 -4.78 -14.37
CA PRO A 610 -36.24 -4.08 -14.92
C PRO A 610 -36.29 -2.60 -14.58
N THR A 611 -35.13 -2.01 -14.33
CA THR A 611 -35.00 -0.56 -14.29
C THR A 611 -34.77 0.00 -15.69
N LYS A 612 -34.93 1.32 -15.84
CA LYS A 612 -34.57 2.04 -17.07
C LYS A 612 -33.11 1.79 -17.47
N ARG A 613 -32.17 1.81 -16.51
CA ARG A 613 -30.73 1.61 -16.78
C ARG A 613 -30.44 0.20 -17.31
N LEU A 614 -31.08 -0.82 -16.75
CA LEU A 614 -30.94 -2.19 -17.23
C LEU A 614 -31.38 -2.33 -18.70
N LEU A 615 -32.51 -1.71 -19.06
CA LEU A 615 -33.03 -1.73 -20.42
C LEU A 615 -32.14 -0.90 -21.37
N GLN A 616 -31.56 0.20 -20.89
CA GLN A 616 -30.56 0.97 -21.63
C GLN A 616 -29.32 0.15 -21.92
N GLU A 617 -28.80 -0.63 -20.97
CA GLU A 617 -27.64 -1.50 -21.20
C GLU A 617 -27.94 -2.63 -22.19
N LEU A 618 -29.16 -3.18 -22.19
CA LEU A 618 -29.59 -4.12 -23.24
C LEU A 618 -29.67 -3.45 -24.62
N MET A 619 -30.11 -2.19 -24.69
CA MET A 619 -30.06 -1.42 -25.94
C MET A 619 -28.61 -1.12 -26.37
N ASN A 620 -27.74 -0.76 -25.43
CA ASN A 620 -26.31 -0.53 -25.69
C ASN A 620 -25.64 -1.83 -26.17
N MET A 621 -26.03 -2.99 -25.64
CA MET A 621 -25.59 -4.31 -26.11
C MET A 621 -26.01 -4.58 -27.55
N ALA A 622 -27.20 -4.12 -27.96
CA ALA A 622 -27.71 -4.33 -29.32
C ALA A 622 -26.93 -3.55 -30.39
N VAL A 623 -26.50 -2.33 -30.06
CA VAL A 623 -25.80 -1.43 -30.99
C VAL A 623 -24.29 -1.40 -30.78
N GLU A 624 -23.80 -1.99 -29.68
CA GLU A 624 -22.41 -1.96 -29.22
C GLU A 624 -21.85 -0.54 -29.01
N GLY A 625 -22.64 0.29 -28.33
CA GLY A 625 -22.30 1.67 -28.01
C GLY A 625 -23.49 2.38 -27.38
N GLU A 626 -23.47 3.71 -27.34
CA GLU A 626 -24.59 4.47 -26.79
C GLU A 626 -25.83 4.38 -27.68
N HIS A 627 -26.94 3.86 -27.13
CA HIS A 627 -28.22 3.74 -27.82
C HIS A 627 -28.77 5.08 -28.36
N ALA A 628 -28.40 6.21 -27.76
CA ALA A 628 -28.77 7.54 -28.27
C ALA A 628 -28.22 7.80 -29.68
N HIS A 629 -27.10 7.18 -30.03
CA HIS A 629 -26.42 7.28 -31.32
C HIS A 629 -26.70 6.08 -32.24
N ALA A 630 -27.73 5.27 -31.93
CA ALA A 630 -28.03 4.04 -32.65
C ALA A 630 -28.23 4.22 -34.17
N HIS A 631 -28.70 5.39 -34.60
CA HIS A 631 -28.82 5.72 -36.04
C HIS A 631 -27.50 5.66 -36.80
N HIS A 632 -26.37 5.93 -36.13
CA HIS A 632 -25.03 5.89 -36.73
C HIS A 632 -24.33 4.55 -36.52
N LEU A 633 -24.58 3.88 -35.39
CA LEU A 633 -23.92 2.61 -35.03
C LEU A 633 -24.53 1.40 -35.75
N GLY A 634 -25.84 1.40 -35.96
CA GLY A 634 -26.57 0.25 -36.51
C GLY A 634 -26.78 -0.90 -35.53
N ILE A 635 -27.40 -2.00 -36.00
CA ILE A 635 -27.62 -3.20 -35.19
C ILE A 635 -26.41 -4.13 -35.32
N SER A 636 -25.67 -4.28 -34.23
CA SER A 636 -24.49 -5.15 -34.14
C SER A 636 -24.82 -6.49 -33.47
N ASN A 637 -25.83 -6.51 -32.61
CA ASN A 637 -26.35 -7.70 -31.93
C ASN A 637 -27.88 -7.65 -31.90
N ASP A 638 -28.53 -8.56 -32.60
CA ASP A 638 -29.99 -8.59 -32.74
C ASP A 638 -30.71 -9.21 -31.53
N GLN A 639 -30.04 -10.09 -30.79
CA GLN A 639 -30.67 -10.88 -29.74
C GLN A 639 -31.20 -10.03 -28.55
N PRO A 640 -30.50 -8.99 -28.06
CA PRO A 640 -31.03 -8.10 -27.03
C PRO A 640 -32.34 -7.40 -27.44
N LEU A 641 -32.53 -7.10 -28.73
CA LEU A 641 -33.78 -6.50 -29.22
C LEU A 641 -34.97 -7.46 -29.09
N LEU A 642 -34.74 -8.75 -29.36
CA LEU A 642 -35.75 -9.80 -29.14
C LEU A 642 -36.10 -9.95 -27.65
N LEU A 643 -35.10 -9.87 -26.76
CA LEU A 643 -35.33 -9.91 -25.31
C LEU A 643 -36.18 -8.72 -24.84
N LEU A 644 -35.90 -7.52 -25.34
CA LEU A 644 -36.66 -6.31 -25.01
C LEU A 644 -38.12 -6.41 -25.51
N LEU A 645 -38.33 -6.89 -26.73
CA LEU A 645 -39.68 -7.17 -27.25
C LEU A 645 -40.43 -8.18 -26.37
N GLN A 646 -39.76 -9.24 -25.94
CA GLN A 646 -40.34 -10.24 -25.03
C GLN A 646 -40.67 -9.65 -23.64
N TRP A 647 -39.96 -8.61 -23.21
CA TRP A 647 -40.19 -7.96 -21.92
C TRP A 647 -41.33 -6.94 -21.94
N LEU A 648 -41.65 -6.34 -23.10
CA LEU A 648 -42.67 -5.28 -23.25
C LEU A 648 -44.01 -5.60 -22.56
N PRO A 649 -44.63 -6.80 -22.71
CA PRO A 649 -45.90 -7.11 -22.04
C PRO A 649 -45.82 -7.10 -20.51
N ASP A 650 -44.66 -7.41 -19.93
CA ASP A 650 -44.49 -7.44 -18.47
C ASP A 650 -44.22 -6.04 -17.90
N LEU A 651 -43.92 -5.04 -18.75
CA LEU A 651 -43.79 -3.63 -18.39
C LEU A 651 -45.12 -2.88 -18.26
N ALA A 652 -46.26 -3.56 -18.43
CA ALA A 652 -47.59 -2.95 -18.31
C ALA A 652 -47.82 -2.11 -17.03
N PRO A 653 -47.25 -2.45 -15.85
CA PRO A 653 -47.35 -1.61 -14.65
C PRO A 653 -46.60 -0.26 -14.75
N GLN A 654 -45.59 -0.17 -15.62
CA GLN A 654 -44.71 1.00 -15.80
C GLN A 654 -44.86 1.56 -17.22
N ARG A 655 -45.98 2.25 -17.47
CA ARG A 655 -46.38 2.71 -18.82
C ARG A 655 -45.33 3.57 -19.52
N ASP A 656 -44.71 4.50 -18.80
CA ASP A 656 -43.68 5.39 -19.37
C ASP A 656 -42.46 4.60 -19.84
N LEU A 657 -42.07 3.57 -19.10
CA LEU A 657 -40.94 2.71 -19.45
C LEU A 657 -41.28 1.80 -20.63
N GLN A 658 -42.50 1.26 -20.67
CA GLN A 658 -42.99 0.47 -21.80
C GLN A 658 -42.98 1.28 -23.10
N LEU A 659 -43.46 2.53 -23.05
CA LEU A 659 -43.45 3.44 -24.19
C LEU A 659 -42.03 3.77 -24.64
N LEU A 660 -41.14 4.06 -23.68
CA LEU A 660 -39.76 4.42 -23.95
C LEU A 660 -38.99 3.29 -24.67
N VAL A 661 -39.14 2.04 -24.20
CA VAL A 661 -38.52 0.88 -24.86
C VAL A 661 -39.07 0.69 -26.27
N ALA A 662 -40.39 0.84 -26.46
CA ALA A 662 -40.99 0.73 -27.79
C ALA A 662 -40.45 1.81 -28.75
N GLN A 663 -40.26 3.04 -28.28
CA GLN A 663 -39.66 4.12 -29.06
C GLN A 663 -38.19 3.82 -29.42
N TRP A 664 -37.40 3.30 -28.49
CA TRP A 664 -36.02 2.89 -28.78
C TRP A 664 -35.97 1.77 -29.82
N LEU A 665 -36.78 0.73 -29.67
CA LEU A 665 -36.87 -0.36 -30.64
C LEU A 665 -37.26 0.14 -32.03
N ALA A 666 -38.27 1.01 -32.11
CA ALA A 666 -38.69 1.61 -33.37
C ALA A 666 -37.59 2.47 -34.01
N ALA A 667 -36.88 3.29 -33.21
CA ALA A 667 -35.80 4.14 -33.71
C ALA A 667 -34.64 3.33 -34.29
N VAL A 668 -34.22 2.27 -33.60
CA VAL A 668 -33.11 1.40 -34.04
C VAL A 668 -33.53 0.55 -35.25
N CYS A 669 -34.68 -0.13 -35.16
CA CYS A 669 -35.12 -1.02 -36.23
C CYS A 669 -35.58 -0.26 -37.48
N GLY A 670 -36.21 0.90 -37.32
CA GLY A 670 -36.72 1.73 -38.43
C GLY A 670 -35.69 2.68 -39.04
N GLY A 671 -34.57 2.95 -38.36
CA GLY A 671 -33.62 4.01 -38.71
C GLY A 671 -33.01 3.93 -40.11
N SER A 672 -32.24 2.87 -40.40
CA SER A 672 -31.55 2.70 -41.69
C SER A 672 -32.02 1.43 -42.43
N LEU A 673 -31.79 1.38 -43.74
CA LEU A 673 -32.09 0.18 -44.54
C LEU A 673 -31.34 -1.05 -44.01
N SER A 674 -30.06 -0.88 -43.63
CA SER A 674 -29.24 -1.96 -43.08
C SER A 674 -29.82 -2.49 -41.77
N CYS A 675 -30.25 -1.61 -40.85
CA CYS A 675 -30.88 -2.01 -39.60
C CYS A 675 -32.20 -2.76 -39.84
N ARG A 676 -33.04 -2.28 -40.76
CA ARG A 676 -34.28 -2.98 -41.12
C ARG A 676 -34.02 -4.38 -41.67
N THR A 677 -33.00 -4.55 -42.53
CA THR A 677 -32.62 -5.87 -43.06
C THR A 677 -32.20 -6.82 -41.94
N VAL A 678 -31.28 -6.39 -41.06
CA VAL A 678 -30.83 -7.19 -39.91
C VAL A 678 -32.00 -7.54 -38.99
N ALA A 679 -32.89 -6.59 -38.70
CA ALA A 679 -34.07 -6.82 -37.87
C ALA A 679 -35.01 -7.89 -38.47
N VAL A 680 -35.23 -7.85 -39.79
CA VAL A 680 -36.07 -8.85 -40.50
C VAL A 680 -35.40 -10.23 -40.50
N GLU A 681 -34.09 -10.30 -40.74
CA GLU A 681 -33.32 -11.55 -40.74
C GLU A 681 -33.32 -12.23 -39.36
N ALA A 682 -33.16 -11.43 -38.30
CA ALA A 682 -33.22 -11.86 -36.91
C ALA A 682 -34.63 -12.29 -36.45
N GLY A 683 -35.67 -12.07 -37.26
CA GLY A 683 -37.04 -12.51 -36.97
C GLY A 683 -37.83 -11.55 -36.06
N LEU A 684 -37.46 -10.27 -35.97
CA LEU A 684 -38.18 -9.29 -35.15
C LEU A 684 -39.62 -9.08 -35.62
N VAL A 685 -39.92 -9.26 -36.90
CA VAL A 685 -41.29 -9.18 -37.45
C VAL A 685 -42.22 -10.17 -36.74
N GLY A 686 -41.80 -11.43 -36.61
CA GLY A 686 -42.54 -12.45 -35.88
C GLY A 686 -42.68 -12.14 -34.38
N ALA A 687 -41.62 -11.61 -33.75
CA ALA A 687 -41.65 -11.23 -32.34
C ALA A 687 -42.62 -10.06 -32.07
N VAL A 688 -42.63 -9.03 -32.91
CA VAL A 688 -43.58 -7.90 -32.82
C VAL A 688 -45.01 -8.39 -32.95
N LEU A 689 -45.29 -9.25 -33.94
CA LEU A 689 -46.61 -9.84 -34.13
C LEU A 689 -47.07 -10.68 -32.92
N HIS A 690 -46.13 -11.38 -32.27
CA HIS A 690 -46.41 -12.11 -31.04
C HIS A 690 -46.78 -11.17 -29.89
N VAL A 691 -46.04 -10.07 -29.70
CA VAL A 691 -46.33 -9.06 -28.66
C VAL A 691 -47.69 -8.40 -28.90
N LEU A 692 -47.97 -8.00 -30.15
CA LEU A 692 -49.26 -7.41 -30.56
C LEU A 692 -50.46 -8.36 -30.39
N SER A 693 -50.23 -9.68 -30.27
CA SER A 693 -51.29 -10.64 -29.98
C SER A 693 -51.82 -10.56 -28.54
N GLN A 694 -51.13 -9.82 -27.65
CA GLN A 694 -51.50 -9.60 -26.26
C GLN A 694 -51.88 -8.13 -25.97
N PRO A 695 -52.91 -7.56 -26.63
CA PRO A 695 -53.23 -6.12 -26.55
C PRO A 695 -53.61 -5.65 -25.15
N GLN A 696 -54.05 -6.56 -24.26
CA GLN A 696 -54.41 -6.22 -22.87
C GLN A 696 -53.20 -5.84 -22.01
N ARG A 697 -51.98 -6.18 -22.45
CA ARG A 697 -50.73 -5.92 -21.73
C ARG A 697 -49.92 -4.78 -22.33
N LEU A 698 -50.45 -4.08 -23.33
CA LEU A 698 -49.77 -3.00 -24.02
C LEU A 698 -50.56 -1.71 -23.86
N ASP A 699 -49.84 -0.63 -23.56
CA ASP A 699 -50.39 0.71 -23.75
C ASP A 699 -50.70 0.96 -25.23
N ARG A 700 -51.72 1.79 -25.50
CA ARG A 700 -52.14 2.10 -26.86
C ARG A 700 -51.02 2.75 -27.67
N GLN A 701 -50.28 3.70 -27.09
CA GLN A 701 -49.19 4.38 -27.79
C GLN A 701 -48.02 3.42 -28.08
N CYS A 702 -47.77 2.47 -27.17
CA CYS A 702 -46.80 1.41 -27.39
C CYS A 702 -47.23 0.51 -28.57
N ALA A 703 -48.50 0.11 -28.62
CA ALA A 703 -49.02 -0.71 -29.72
C ALA A 703 -48.94 0.03 -31.06
N ASP A 704 -49.27 1.31 -31.10
CA ASP A 704 -49.16 2.16 -32.30
C ASP A 704 -47.69 2.27 -32.77
N GLY A 705 -46.75 2.45 -31.84
CA GLY A 705 -45.30 2.45 -32.14
C GLY A 705 -44.80 1.13 -32.72
N LEU A 706 -45.24 -0.01 -32.15
CA LEU A 706 -44.91 -1.34 -32.67
C LEU A 706 -45.52 -1.61 -34.04
N LEU A 707 -46.72 -1.09 -34.32
CA LEU A 707 -47.33 -1.16 -35.65
C LEU A 707 -46.56 -0.34 -36.68
N GLY A 708 -46.07 0.85 -36.30
CA GLY A 708 -45.17 1.65 -37.15
C GLY A 708 -43.88 0.90 -37.47
N MET A 709 -43.24 0.32 -36.45
CA MET A 709 -42.07 -0.53 -36.63
C MET A 709 -42.33 -1.74 -37.53
N LEU A 710 -43.50 -2.39 -37.39
CA LEU A 710 -43.93 -3.49 -38.25
C LEU A 710 -44.12 -3.04 -39.71
N GLN A 711 -44.68 -1.84 -39.93
CA GLN A 711 -44.85 -1.26 -41.26
C GLN A 711 -43.49 -1.02 -41.93
N ASP A 712 -42.53 -0.45 -41.19
CA ASP A 712 -41.19 -0.17 -41.70
C ASP A 712 -40.44 -1.44 -42.10
N MET A 713 -40.45 -2.46 -41.24
CA MET A 713 -39.82 -3.76 -41.53
C MET A 713 -40.56 -4.54 -42.62
N GLY A 714 -41.89 -4.54 -42.57
CA GLY A 714 -42.76 -5.25 -43.51
C GLY A 714 -42.69 -4.70 -44.94
N SER A 715 -42.21 -3.46 -45.12
CA SER A 715 -41.90 -2.89 -46.43
C SER A 715 -40.77 -3.63 -47.16
N LEU A 716 -39.91 -4.37 -46.42
CA LEU A 716 -38.82 -5.15 -47.00
C LEU A 716 -39.24 -6.59 -47.31
N CYS A 717 -39.72 -7.32 -46.31
CA CYS A 717 -40.10 -8.73 -46.46
C CYS A 717 -41.04 -9.18 -45.33
N LEU A 718 -42.02 -10.02 -45.69
CA LEU A 718 -42.95 -10.68 -44.77
C LEU A 718 -43.03 -12.16 -45.12
N ARG A 719 -42.70 -13.03 -44.16
CA ARG A 719 -42.82 -14.48 -44.34
C ARG A 719 -44.31 -14.88 -44.36
N PRO A 720 -44.71 -15.95 -45.07
CA PRO A 720 -46.11 -16.38 -45.12
C PRO A 720 -46.76 -16.62 -43.74
N ALA A 721 -45.98 -17.11 -42.76
CA ALA A 721 -46.43 -17.30 -41.39
C ALA A 721 -46.69 -15.98 -40.63
N GLU A 722 -45.88 -14.95 -40.90
CA GLU A 722 -46.01 -13.62 -40.33
C GLU A 722 -47.24 -12.91 -40.92
N LEU A 723 -47.42 -12.98 -42.24
CA LEU A 723 -48.62 -12.46 -42.90
C LEU A 723 -49.91 -13.11 -42.36
N LYS A 724 -49.92 -14.44 -42.18
CA LYS A 724 -51.05 -15.15 -41.57
C LYS A 724 -51.32 -14.66 -40.14
N SER A 725 -50.27 -14.37 -39.37
CA SER A 725 -50.40 -13.88 -37.99
C SER A 725 -50.93 -12.45 -37.96
N LEU A 726 -50.46 -11.58 -38.86
CA LEU A 726 -51.00 -10.22 -39.04
C LEU A 726 -52.49 -10.24 -39.40
N LEU A 727 -52.90 -11.10 -40.34
CA LEU A 727 -54.31 -11.24 -40.71
C LEU A 727 -55.18 -11.73 -39.54
N ARG A 728 -54.63 -12.56 -38.64
CA ARG A 728 -55.34 -12.98 -37.41
C ARG A 728 -55.54 -11.82 -36.44
N LEU A 729 -54.56 -10.91 -36.33
CA LEU A 729 -54.66 -9.71 -35.50
C LEU A 729 -55.73 -8.75 -36.03
N LEU A 730 -55.91 -8.67 -37.35
CA LEU A 730 -56.93 -7.80 -37.96
C LEU A 730 -58.36 -8.38 -37.88
N ARG A 731 -58.53 -9.66 -37.52
CA ARG A 731 -59.87 -10.24 -37.34
C ARG A 731 -60.59 -9.63 -36.13
N PRO A 732 -61.90 -9.31 -36.24
CA PRO A 732 -62.71 -8.86 -35.12
C PRO A 732 -62.68 -9.87 -33.96
N LEU A 733 -62.68 -9.37 -32.72
CA LEU A 733 -62.54 -10.16 -31.48
C LEU A 733 -63.47 -11.39 -31.39
N HIS A 734 -64.64 -11.37 -32.06
CA HIS A 734 -65.61 -12.47 -32.09
C HIS A 734 -65.20 -13.70 -32.92
N GLN A 735 -64.16 -13.63 -33.76
CA GLN A 735 -63.73 -14.74 -34.64
C GLN A 735 -62.37 -15.34 -34.28
N ARG A 736 -61.78 -14.99 -33.13
CA ARG A 736 -60.45 -15.47 -32.71
C ARG A 736 -60.46 -16.81 -31.97
N ALA A 737 -61.64 -17.36 -31.64
CA ALA A 737 -61.82 -18.61 -30.88
C ALA A 737 -62.20 -19.84 -31.74
N LEU A 738 -62.11 -19.73 -33.08
CA LEU A 738 -62.39 -20.82 -34.03
C LEU A 738 -61.14 -21.20 -34.83
#